data_AF-A0A661NP95-F1
#
_entry.id   AF-A0A661NP95-F1
#
_cell.length_a   1.000
_cell.length_b   1.000
_cell.length_c   1.000
_cell.angle_alpha   90.00
_cell.angle_beta   90.00
_cell.angle_gamma   90.00
#
_symmetry.space_group_name_H-M   'P 1'
#
loop_
_entity.id
_entity.type
_entity.pdbx_description
1 polymer ?
#
loop_
_entity_poly.entity_id
_entity_poly.type
_entity_poly.pdbx_seq_one_letter_code
_entity_poly.pdbx_strand_id
1 'polypeptide(L)'
;MHTGHLCVGEICEGSIGAASRLAVVLPGAEGPVGAAMTPRGLLTEALADGREDRDVLVAHVAEDRSPGAFLEARAAGLPGAFVQARRGLAVEASGLAAHFAILGGFGDPPPGRGRAFVRLFAERLAVVDVPVVVPGPAPDLCPGDVLRRVGGCLGLVVPAGPEGQNEAGSEWKESTGGCHTVLEGRWDGQQAAIGARSSGIQPDRRSPEAGATTVAVRVKATRIATVLVLAMAALAGLGASCGDSDGTTTASPTTNPPPTPAPIERPEPTLRLLVITDLEGYLAPCGCNARPLGGIDRMAAKVAEVRGHGQPTLLVAAGDLFFGSEEHGFGGDGAEVQEIWKAELLVDIFEEMGLAAAVPGALDLSMGVDTFRSLVVAADFPLLAGGLRLGPDAEMYDAPTNLLSETLVRTVGDVKVGLVGVTSMESLAGTLPDGVTRDSALRDAAQAGVAAVREEGADLVVALVRGTRREARQVGALDGVDFVVQGGIDQAEAIPPVDADGAFIFHSGRQGQGLLVVDIFKRDDGAYTDWSDWTTEVERGRLETRMEELRTRLEDWAGDDSVDENDVRTQRARLERMETERRGLRPPATVPGNAFSATWLELPPDASQAAPVTRMIDSYYRRVNENNARVFADLVPEAPAEGQPHYVGSQACGGDCHQGAVDWWTGHAHGRAYATLTELDKEFNLSCVGCHVTGYMKAGGSTVTHNLDGALVNVGCESCHGPGSDHVSAPEEAPLPRDIAEGVCVSCHNQEHSERFVYDAFVQMLVVPGHGRPAAGQ
;
A
#
# COMPACT_ATOMS: atom_id res chain seq x y z
N MET A 1 -39.14 19.99 -51.84
CA MET A 1 -39.63 18.66 -52.30
C MET A 1 -39.81 17.85 -51.04
N HIS A 2 -41.03 17.80 -50.47
CA HIS A 2 -41.99 16.67 -50.61
C HIS A 2 -41.31 15.36 -50.20
N THR A 3 -41.73 14.57 -49.22
CA THR A 3 -43.03 14.19 -48.59
C THR A 3 -42.63 13.12 -47.55
N GLY A 4 -43.28 12.75 -46.45
CA GLY A 4 -44.60 12.93 -45.85
C GLY A 4 -44.56 12.18 -44.49
N HIS A 5 -45.23 12.70 -43.46
CA HIS A 5 -46.47 12.14 -42.87
C HIS A 5 -46.25 10.98 -41.87
N LEU A 6 -46.92 10.83 -40.72
CA LEU A 6 -47.94 11.55 -39.93
C LEU A 6 -48.22 10.61 -38.73
N CYS A 7 -48.28 11.08 -37.47
CA CYS A 7 -49.45 11.06 -36.54
C CYS A 7 -48.87 10.78 -35.13
N VAL A 8 -49.10 11.51 -34.03
CA VAL A 8 -50.30 12.10 -33.37
C VAL A 8 -51.14 11.09 -32.60
N GLY A 9 -51.29 11.39 -31.29
CA GLY A 9 -52.39 10.96 -30.39
C GLY A 9 -51.97 9.95 -29.31
N GLU A 10 -52.44 9.97 -28.07
CA GLU A 10 -53.34 10.88 -27.34
C GLU A 10 -53.33 10.46 -25.85
N ILE A 11 -53.91 11.31 -25.01
CA ILE A 11 -54.07 11.22 -23.56
C ILE A 11 -55.16 10.19 -23.19
N CYS A 12 -55.03 9.50 -22.05
CA CYS A 12 -56.17 9.05 -21.24
C CYS A 12 -55.79 8.92 -19.74
N GLU A 13 -56.52 9.66 -18.90
CA GLU A 13 -56.63 9.50 -17.45
C GLU A 13 -57.43 8.23 -17.09
N GLY A 14 -57.18 7.64 -15.91
CA GLY A 14 -57.94 6.48 -15.44
C GLY A 14 -57.51 5.93 -14.06
N SER A 15 -57.93 6.65 -13.02
CA SER A 15 -58.13 6.33 -11.60
C SER A 15 -58.14 4.86 -11.07
N ILE A 16 -57.59 4.72 -9.85
CA ILE A 16 -58.02 3.90 -8.69
C ILE A 16 -57.78 2.38 -8.73
N GLY A 17 -57.06 1.84 -7.74
CA GLY A 17 -57.17 0.42 -7.38
C GLY A 17 -56.08 -0.20 -6.49
N ALA A 18 -56.17 0.05 -5.18
CA ALA A 18 -55.88 -0.89 -4.08
C ALA A 18 -54.53 -1.64 -3.95
N ALA A 19 -53.89 -1.37 -2.81
CA ALA A 19 -52.86 -2.17 -2.16
C ALA A 19 -53.35 -3.60 -1.81
N SER A 20 -52.42 -4.56 -1.84
CA SER A 20 -52.59 -5.88 -1.22
C SER A 20 -51.46 -6.11 -0.22
N ARG A 21 -51.75 -5.83 1.07
CA ARG A 21 -51.00 -6.35 2.22
C ARG A 21 -51.55 -7.72 2.57
N LEU A 22 -50.67 -8.71 2.70
CA LEU A 22 -50.98 -10.01 3.26
C LEU A 22 -50.99 -9.88 4.80
N ALA A 23 -52.15 -10.06 5.42
CA ALA A 23 -52.28 -10.16 6.87
C ALA A 23 -52.83 -11.55 7.22
N VAL A 24 -52.09 -12.25 8.08
CA VAL A 24 -52.51 -13.48 8.75
C VAL A 24 -53.49 -13.12 9.86
N VAL A 25 -54.65 -13.78 9.89
CA VAL A 25 -55.71 -13.61 10.90
C VAL A 25 -55.56 -14.66 11.99
N LEU A 26 -55.58 -14.24 13.26
CA LEU A 26 -56.04 -15.03 14.40
C LEU A 26 -57.15 -14.26 15.14
N PRO A 27 -58.18 -14.92 15.70
CA PRO A 27 -59.39 -14.23 16.15
C PRO A 27 -59.42 -13.96 17.67
N GLY A 28 -60.09 -12.85 18.03
CA GLY A 28 -61.01 -12.79 19.17
C GLY A 28 -60.57 -12.00 20.40
N ALA A 29 -61.10 -10.79 20.56
CA ALA A 29 -61.86 -10.35 21.75
C ALA A 29 -62.21 -8.85 21.63
N GLU A 30 -63.44 -8.53 21.98
CA GLU A 30 -64.15 -7.26 21.78
C GLU A 30 -63.89 -6.24 22.91
N GLY A 31 -63.92 -4.93 22.60
CA GLY A 31 -64.28 -3.87 23.57
C GLY A 31 -63.52 -2.54 23.42
N PRO A 32 -64.16 -1.34 23.52
CA PRO A 32 -63.69 -0.12 22.84
C PRO A 32 -63.32 1.08 23.75
N VAL A 33 -62.90 2.18 23.09
CA VAL A 33 -62.83 3.59 23.55
C VAL A 33 -61.61 3.95 24.42
N GLY A 34 -60.85 5.05 24.27
CA GLY A 34 -60.86 6.23 23.40
C GLY A 34 -59.88 7.29 23.95
N ALA A 35 -59.52 8.25 23.11
CA ALA A 35 -59.06 9.63 23.39
C ALA A 35 -57.83 9.92 24.30
N ALA A 36 -56.82 10.52 23.66
CA ALA A 36 -55.99 11.66 24.04
C ALA A 36 -56.00 12.18 25.50
N MET A 37 -54.80 12.35 26.08
CA MET A 37 -54.32 13.59 26.73
C MET A 37 -52.92 13.40 27.36
N THR A 38 -51.98 14.30 27.04
CA THR A 38 -50.87 14.73 27.90
C THR A 38 -51.43 15.43 29.17
N PRO A 39 -50.70 15.74 30.28
CA PRO A 39 -49.27 16.09 30.37
C PRO A 39 -48.52 15.79 31.71
N ARG A 40 -47.23 16.18 31.74
CA ARG A 40 -46.44 16.75 32.85
C ARG A 40 -46.69 16.26 34.30
N GLY A 41 -45.65 15.62 34.83
CA GLY A 41 -44.94 16.08 36.03
C GLY A 41 -45.45 15.60 37.39
N LEU A 42 -44.59 14.89 38.12
CA LEU A 42 -44.20 15.27 39.49
C LEU A 42 -43.09 14.36 40.01
N LEU A 43 -42.14 15.03 40.66
CA LEU A 43 -41.02 14.52 41.41
C LEU A 43 -41.49 14.19 42.85
N THR A 44 -40.78 13.25 43.48
CA THR A 44 -40.55 13.07 44.93
C THR A 44 -41.52 12.25 45.79
N GLU A 45 -40.87 11.50 46.69
CA GLU A 45 -41.33 10.82 47.92
C GLU A 45 -41.84 9.38 47.83
N ALA A 46 -40.98 8.42 48.23
CA ALA A 46 -41.20 7.64 49.45
C ALA A 46 -40.00 6.71 49.73
N LEU A 47 -39.16 7.10 50.70
CA LEU A 47 -38.38 6.18 51.52
C LEU A 47 -39.27 5.74 52.68
N ALA A 48 -39.69 4.47 52.69
CA ALA A 48 -40.00 3.68 53.89
C ALA A 48 -40.51 2.30 53.46
N ASP A 49 -39.68 1.27 53.50
CA ASP A 49 -39.81 0.25 54.54
C ASP A 49 -38.57 -0.66 54.53
N GLY A 50 -38.06 -0.94 55.72
CA GLY A 50 -36.92 -1.82 55.91
C GLY A 50 -37.38 -3.27 55.92
N ARG A 51 -36.70 -4.13 55.15
CA ARG A 51 -36.49 -5.51 55.52
C ARG A 51 -35.30 -6.10 54.76
N GLU A 52 -34.33 -6.56 55.54
CA GLU A 52 -33.28 -7.47 55.10
C GLU A 52 -33.94 -8.75 54.60
N ASP A 53 -33.56 -9.21 53.41
CA ASP A 53 -33.14 -10.60 53.23
C ASP A 53 -32.31 -10.73 51.96
N ARG A 54 -31.17 -11.39 52.14
CA ARG A 54 -30.26 -11.77 51.08
C ARG A 54 -30.85 -13.00 50.40
N ASP A 55 -31.18 -12.89 49.13
CA ASP A 55 -31.14 -14.05 48.25
C ASP A 55 -30.78 -13.66 46.81
N VAL A 56 -29.95 -14.53 46.25
CA VAL A 56 -29.26 -14.45 44.97
C VAL A 56 -30.26 -14.36 43.82
N LEU A 57 -30.16 -13.32 42.99
CA LEU A 57 -30.79 -13.27 41.69
C LEU A 57 -29.72 -13.11 40.62
N VAL A 58 -29.44 -14.21 39.93
CA VAL A 58 -28.72 -14.24 38.67
C VAL A 58 -29.60 -13.53 37.64
N ALA A 59 -29.22 -12.30 37.28
CA ALA A 59 -29.85 -11.58 36.18
C ALA A 59 -29.13 -11.95 34.87
N HIS A 60 -29.82 -12.68 34.02
CA HIS A 60 -29.57 -12.63 32.58
C HIS A 60 -29.87 -11.21 32.11
N VAL A 61 -28.82 -10.46 31.76
CA VAL A 61 -28.97 -9.23 30.97
C VAL A 61 -29.05 -9.67 29.52
N ALA A 62 -30.24 -9.56 28.94
CA ALA A 62 -30.39 -9.51 27.50
C ALA A 62 -29.81 -8.16 27.04
N GLU A 63 -28.74 -8.21 26.25
CA GLU A 63 -28.22 -7.04 25.53
C GLU A 63 -29.16 -6.72 24.37
N ASP A 64 -30.09 -5.80 24.60
CA ASP A 64 -30.75 -5.09 23.51
C ASP A 64 -30.10 -3.70 23.42
N ARG A 65 -29.20 -3.55 22.45
CA ARG A 65 -28.54 -2.27 22.14
C ARG A 65 -29.15 -1.73 20.85
N SER A 66 -30.24 -0.98 20.97
CA SER A 66 -30.72 -0.12 19.90
C SER A 66 -30.07 1.28 20.00
N PRO A 67 -29.75 1.96 18.88
CA PRO A 67 -28.82 3.10 18.87
C PRO A 67 -29.38 4.42 19.42
N GLY A 68 -30.64 4.45 19.87
CA GLY A 68 -31.33 5.70 20.20
C GLY A 68 -30.95 6.33 21.56
N ALA A 69 -30.39 5.57 22.50
CA ALA A 69 -30.24 6.02 23.88
C ALA A 69 -28.97 6.88 24.15
N PHE A 70 -28.00 6.91 23.22
CA PHE A 70 -26.74 7.65 23.42
C PHE A 70 -26.81 9.12 22.96
N LEU A 71 -27.82 9.50 22.18
CA LEU A 71 -27.94 10.86 21.62
C LEU A 71 -28.43 11.92 22.61
N GLU A 72 -29.16 11.55 23.67
CA GLU A 72 -29.77 12.53 24.59
C GLU A 72 -28.80 13.07 25.67
N ALA A 73 -27.71 12.37 25.99
CA ALA A 73 -26.86 12.74 27.13
C ALA A 73 -25.88 13.90 26.84
N ARG A 74 -25.54 14.17 25.57
CA ARG A 74 -24.53 15.19 25.20
C ARG A 74 -25.13 16.53 24.75
N ALA A 75 -26.44 16.60 24.51
CA ALA A 75 -27.13 17.82 24.06
C ALA A 75 -27.43 18.85 25.18
N ALA A 76 -27.10 18.57 26.44
CA ALA A 76 -27.54 19.38 27.58
C ALA A 76 -26.51 20.38 28.17
N GLY A 77 -25.32 20.55 27.57
CA GLY A 77 -24.46 21.71 27.83
C GLY A 77 -24.11 22.01 29.31
N LEU A 78 -23.72 21.01 30.11
CA LEU A 78 -23.26 21.21 31.49
C LEU A 78 -21.74 20.99 31.63
N PRO A 79 -21.01 21.84 32.37
CA PRO A 79 -19.56 21.71 32.53
C PRO A 79 -19.18 20.69 33.60
N GLY A 80 -18.32 19.74 33.20
CA GLY A 80 -17.31 19.02 33.99
C GLY A 80 -17.68 18.40 35.35
N ALA A 81 -17.80 17.07 35.40
CA ALA A 81 -17.01 16.16 36.27
C ALA A 81 -17.53 14.71 36.19
N PHE A 82 -16.60 13.74 36.23
CA PHE A 82 -16.76 12.27 36.44
C PHE A 82 -17.24 11.44 35.22
N VAL A 83 -16.71 10.26 34.85
CA VAL A 83 -15.70 9.32 35.42
C VAL A 83 -14.93 8.67 34.26
N GLN A 84 -13.60 8.65 34.37
CA GLN A 84 -12.67 7.91 33.54
C GLN A 84 -12.61 6.45 34.03
N ALA A 85 -13.23 5.49 33.34
CA ALA A 85 -13.05 4.07 33.62
C ALA A 85 -11.77 3.58 32.90
N ARG A 86 -10.61 3.78 33.53
CA ARG A 86 -9.35 3.16 33.09
C ARG A 86 -9.39 1.66 33.37
N ARG A 87 -9.37 0.83 32.32
CA ARG A 87 -8.98 -0.59 32.40
C ARG A 87 -7.46 -0.67 32.44
N GLY A 88 -6.91 -0.93 33.63
CA GLY A 88 -5.51 -1.27 33.83
C GLY A 88 -5.41 -2.21 35.02
N LEU A 89 -5.50 -3.52 34.78
CA LEU A 89 -5.11 -4.52 35.77
C LEU A 89 -3.60 -4.71 35.69
N ALA A 90 -2.87 -3.95 36.50
CA ALA A 90 -1.52 -4.31 36.93
C ALA A 90 -1.64 -4.77 38.38
N VAL A 91 -1.44 -6.07 38.60
CA VAL A 91 -1.33 -6.65 39.93
C VAL A 91 0.10 -6.43 40.40
N GLU A 92 0.29 -5.43 41.27
CA GLU A 92 1.39 -5.45 42.23
C GLU A 92 0.84 -5.14 43.63
N ALA A 93 0.87 -6.18 44.45
CA ALA A 93 0.47 -6.14 45.84
C ALA A 93 1.57 -5.48 46.67
N SER A 94 1.23 -4.46 47.46
CA SER A 94 1.92 -4.13 48.72
C SER A 94 1.09 -3.17 49.58
N GLY A 95 0.68 -3.67 50.75
CA GLY A 95 0.71 -2.88 51.98
C GLY A 95 -0.63 -2.45 52.58
N LEU A 96 -1.17 -3.27 53.48
CA LEU A 96 -1.80 -2.73 54.69
C LEU A 96 -1.26 -3.50 55.91
N ALA A 97 -0.48 -2.80 56.72
CA ALA A 97 -0.03 -3.26 58.02
C ALA A 97 -0.93 -2.66 59.11
N ALA A 98 -1.48 -3.50 59.98
CA ALA A 98 -1.79 -3.11 61.36
C ALA A 98 -1.94 -4.32 62.30
N HIS A 99 -1.00 -4.38 63.24
CA HIS A 99 -1.16 -4.70 64.66
C HIS A 99 -0.85 -6.12 65.22
N PHE A 100 0.33 -6.13 65.87
CA PHE A 100 0.77 -6.80 67.10
C PHE A 100 1.24 -8.27 67.12
N ALA A 101 2.58 -8.37 67.02
CA ALA A 101 3.52 -8.95 68.00
C ALA A 101 3.37 -10.42 68.43
N ILE A 102 4.44 -11.19 68.23
CA ILE A 102 5.14 -12.00 69.26
C ILE A 102 6.45 -12.55 68.66
N LEU A 103 7.58 -12.20 69.30
CA LEU A 103 8.91 -12.85 69.32
C LEU A 103 9.63 -12.99 67.95
N GLY A 104 10.65 -12.18 67.64
CA GLY A 104 12.02 -12.30 68.15
C GLY A 104 12.77 -13.40 67.37
N GLY A 105 13.91 -13.22 66.72
CA GLY A 105 14.87 -12.14 66.54
C GLY A 105 16.07 -12.73 65.77
N PHE A 106 16.96 -11.86 65.27
CA PHE A 106 18.31 -12.15 64.76
C PHE A 106 18.41 -13.07 63.52
N GLY A 107 19.15 -12.75 62.46
CA GLY A 107 20.11 -11.68 62.20
C GLY A 107 20.62 -11.81 60.75
N ASP A 108 21.16 -10.71 60.25
CA ASP A 108 21.67 -10.52 58.90
C ASP A 108 23.05 -11.20 58.63
N PRO A 109 23.48 -11.30 57.34
CA PRO A 109 24.41 -12.32 56.78
C PRO A 109 25.89 -11.88 56.87
N PRO A 110 26.89 -12.61 56.30
CA PRO A 110 27.41 -12.27 54.95
C PRO A 110 28.19 -13.45 54.24
N PRO A 111 29.17 -13.29 53.30
CA PRO A 111 28.97 -13.48 51.86
C PRO A 111 30.03 -14.38 51.14
N GLY A 112 29.81 -14.70 49.86
CA GLY A 112 30.90 -14.67 48.86
C GLY A 112 31.27 -15.94 48.08
N ARG A 113 31.48 -15.69 46.77
CA ARG A 113 32.37 -16.35 45.78
C ARG A 113 32.03 -17.74 45.24
N GLY A 114 32.05 -17.82 43.91
CA GLY A 114 32.77 -18.91 43.23
C GLY A 114 31.99 -19.64 42.13
N ARG A 115 32.47 -19.51 40.90
CA ARG A 115 32.01 -20.17 39.68
C ARG A 115 32.20 -21.70 39.71
N ALA A 116 31.25 -22.39 39.07
CA ALA A 116 31.35 -23.57 38.20
C ALA A 116 31.97 -24.89 38.72
N PHE A 117 31.22 -26.01 38.65
CA PHE A 117 31.42 -27.13 37.70
C PHE A 117 30.51 -28.36 38.02
N VAL A 118 29.76 -28.79 37.00
CA VAL A 118 29.56 -30.17 36.50
C VAL A 118 28.68 -31.24 37.19
N ARG A 119 27.66 -31.62 36.40
CA ARG A 119 27.04 -32.95 36.10
C ARG A 119 26.59 -33.87 37.24
N LEU A 120 25.33 -34.29 37.14
CA LEU A 120 24.95 -35.64 36.67
C LEU A 120 23.43 -35.79 36.66
N PHE A 121 22.81 -35.86 35.48
CA PHE A 121 21.97 -37.00 35.07
C PHE A 121 21.60 -36.82 33.59
N ALA A 122 22.09 -37.74 32.78
CA ALA A 122 21.69 -37.98 31.41
C ALA A 122 21.10 -39.39 31.35
N GLU A 123 20.04 -39.54 30.55
CA GLU A 123 19.46 -40.74 29.92
C GLU A 123 17.95 -40.46 29.82
N ARG A 124 17.25 -40.48 28.68
CA ARG A 124 17.51 -41.11 27.38
C ARG A 124 16.41 -40.59 26.42
N LEU A 125 16.75 -40.15 25.20
CA LEU A 125 16.21 -40.64 23.92
C LEU A 125 16.45 -39.67 22.74
N ALA A 126 17.15 -40.22 21.75
CA ALA A 126 17.01 -40.08 20.30
C ALA A 126 17.15 -38.71 19.62
N VAL A 127 18.29 -38.59 18.93
CA VAL A 127 18.69 -37.60 17.94
C VAL A 127 17.93 -37.83 16.63
N VAL A 128 17.37 -36.75 16.06
CA VAL A 128 17.10 -36.61 14.62
C VAL A 128 17.97 -35.45 14.16
N ASP A 129 18.94 -35.73 13.29
CA ASP A 129 19.80 -34.72 12.67
C ASP A 129 18.99 -33.94 11.63
N VAL A 130 18.79 -32.64 11.86
CA VAL A 130 18.33 -31.68 10.86
C VAL A 130 19.50 -30.75 10.53
N PRO A 131 19.96 -30.66 9.27
CA PRO A 131 21.00 -29.70 8.91
C PRO A 131 20.41 -28.29 8.90
N VAL A 132 20.77 -27.48 9.90
CA VAL A 132 20.58 -26.03 9.91
C VAL A 132 21.59 -25.42 8.94
N VAL A 133 21.11 -24.95 7.79
CA VAL A 133 21.88 -24.08 6.89
C VAL A 133 21.62 -22.63 7.31
N VAL A 134 22.64 -21.96 7.81
CA VAL A 134 22.66 -20.51 8.06
C VAL A 134 23.26 -19.84 6.82
N PRO A 135 22.56 -18.98 6.08
CA PRO A 135 23.20 -18.12 5.10
C PRO A 135 23.69 -16.84 5.79
N GLY A 136 25.02 -16.65 5.81
CA GLY A 136 25.64 -15.35 6.09
C GLY A 136 25.66 -14.46 4.83
N PRO A 137 25.78 -13.13 4.98
CA PRO A 137 25.52 -12.16 3.91
C PRO A 137 26.78 -11.89 3.05
N ALA A 138 26.58 -11.59 1.76
CA ALA A 138 27.56 -10.92 0.91
C ALA A 138 26.85 -10.21 -0.28
N PRO A 139 27.46 -9.13 -0.85
CA PRO A 139 26.72 -7.94 -1.28
C PRO A 139 26.58 -7.76 -2.80
N ASP A 140 25.65 -6.86 -3.15
CA ASP A 140 25.55 -5.94 -4.30
C ASP A 140 26.47 -6.16 -5.51
N LEU A 141 25.88 -6.57 -6.65
CA LEU A 141 26.29 -6.15 -8.00
C LEU A 141 25.12 -6.31 -9.00
N CYS A 142 24.72 -5.20 -9.63
CA CYS A 142 23.75 -5.15 -10.74
C CYS A 142 24.29 -5.84 -12.02
N PRO A 143 23.48 -6.64 -12.75
CA PRO A 143 23.90 -7.25 -14.00
C PRO A 143 23.61 -6.33 -15.18
N GLY A 144 24.60 -5.53 -15.58
CA GLY A 144 24.45 -4.64 -16.73
C GLY A 144 25.76 -4.05 -17.21
N ASP A 145 26.89 -4.79 -17.23
CA ASP A 145 28.15 -4.26 -17.79
C ASP A 145 29.23 -5.31 -18.17
N VAL A 146 28.86 -6.55 -18.50
CA VAL A 146 29.86 -7.62 -18.83
C VAL A 146 29.77 -8.12 -20.28
N LEU A 147 29.20 -7.36 -21.20
CA LEU A 147 29.18 -7.71 -22.64
C LEU A 147 29.71 -6.62 -23.59
N ARG A 148 30.65 -5.79 -23.13
CA ARG A 148 31.47 -4.94 -24.01
C ARG A 148 32.91 -4.87 -23.50
N ARG A 149 33.73 -5.86 -23.87
CA ARG A 149 35.20 -5.77 -24.08
C ARG A 149 35.81 -7.18 -24.19
N VAL A 150 35.68 -7.84 -25.34
CA VAL A 150 36.75 -8.58 -26.03
C VAL A 150 36.24 -8.83 -27.45
N GLY A 151 36.76 -8.10 -28.44
CA GLY A 151 36.42 -8.26 -29.85
C GLY A 151 37.55 -7.76 -30.73
N GLY A 152 38.72 -8.40 -30.58
CA GLY A 152 39.89 -8.17 -31.41
C GLY A 152 40.00 -9.20 -32.53
N CYS A 153 40.01 -8.68 -33.76
CA CYS A 153 40.35 -9.28 -35.05
C CYS A 153 40.93 -10.71 -35.08
N LEU A 154 40.28 -11.60 -35.82
CA LEU A 154 40.98 -12.58 -36.67
C LEU A 154 40.11 -12.92 -37.89
N GLY A 155 40.54 -12.43 -39.05
CA GLY A 155 39.98 -12.82 -40.33
C GLY A 155 40.57 -14.16 -40.78
N LEU A 156 39.73 -15.01 -41.38
CA LEU A 156 40.19 -16.08 -42.24
C LEU A 156 39.28 -16.14 -43.48
N VAL A 157 39.93 -16.03 -44.64
CA VAL A 157 39.39 -16.13 -45.99
C VAL A 157 39.59 -17.58 -46.48
N VAL A 158 38.89 -17.93 -47.58
CA VAL A 158 39.21 -18.96 -48.62
C VAL A 158 38.26 -20.20 -48.60
N PRO A 159 37.79 -20.76 -49.74
CA PRO A 159 37.34 -20.18 -51.02
C PRO A 159 36.04 -20.86 -51.60
N ALA A 160 35.66 -20.48 -52.82
CA ALA A 160 34.47 -20.86 -53.58
C ALA A 160 34.52 -22.19 -54.38
N GLY A 161 33.33 -22.80 -54.56
CA GLY A 161 32.84 -23.53 -55.76
C GLY A 161 33.46 -24.89 -56.13
N PRO A 162 32.82 -25.74 -56.99
CA PRO A 162 31.80 -25.39 -58.00
C PRO A 162 30.57 -26.34 -58.16
N GLU A 163 29.53 -25.78 -58.84
CA GLU A 163 28.63 -26.30 -59.92
C GLU A 163 28.15 -27.77 -59.92
N GLY A 164 26.90 -28.12 -60.27
CA GLY A 164 25.74 -27.40 -60.82
C GLY A 164 24.68 -28.41 -61.34
N GLN A 165 23.45 -27.95 -61.63
CA GLN A 165 22.69 -28.15 -62.89
C GLN A 165 21.16 -27.93 -62.75
N ASN A 166 20.68 -26.98 -63.57
CA ASN A 166 19.43 -26.95 -64.38
C ASN A 166 18.07 -26.76 -63.66
N GLU A 167 17.09 -25.98 -64.12
CA GLU A 167 16.88 -25.15 -65.33
C GLU A 167 15.58 -24.32 -65.18
N ALA A 168 15.44 -23.29 -66.04
CA ALA A 168 14.26 -22.46 -66.35
C ALA A 168 13.88 -21.35 -65.34
N GLY A 169 13.74 -20.07 -65.72
CA GLY A 169 13.76 -19.41 -67.02
C GLY A 169 12.89 -18.14 -66.98
N SER A 170 13.38 -17.05 -67.57
CA SER A 170 12.78 -15.71 -67.80
C SER A 170 12.60 -14.78 -66.58
N GLU A 171 13.42 -13.72 -66.44
CA GLU A 171 13.38 -12.41 -67.16
C GLU A 171 12.14 -11.56 -66.88
N TRP A 172 12.22 -10.24 -66.63
CA TRP A 172 13.25 -9.28 -66.24
C TRP A 172 12.49 -7.93 -66.09
N LYS A 173 13.15 -6.94 -65.46
CA LYS A 173 12.93 -5.47 -65.48
C LYS A 173 12.17 -4.85 -64.31
N GLU A 174 12.88 -4.13 -63.42
CA GLU A 174 13.54 -2.81 -63.59
C GLU A 174 12.55 -1.64 -63.57
N SER A 175 12.68 -0.78 -62.57
CA SER A 175 13.25 0.57 -62.72
C SER A 175 12.55 1.63 -61.84
N THR A 176 13.34 2.16 -60.90
CA THR A 176 13.67 3.58 -60.69
C THR A 176 12.59 4.65 -60.45
N GLY A 177 12.91 5.53 -59.48
CA GLY A 177 12.53 6.95 -59.45
C GLY A 177 11.48 7.25 -58.37
N GLY A 178 11.73 8.00 -57.29
CA GLY A 178 12.67 9.11 -57.10
C GLY A 178 12.04 10.43 -57.55
N CYS A 179 11.53 11.24 -56.62
CA CYS A 179 11.71 12.71 -56.50
C CYS A 179 10.71 13.37 -55.53
N HIS A 180 11.27 14.14 -54.57
CA HIS A 180 10.95 15.50 -54.06
C HIS A 180 9.53 16.09 -54.30
N THR A 181 8.90 16.93 -53.45
CA THR A 181 9.39 18.03 -52.58
C THR A 181 8.20 18.58 -51.74
N VAL A 182 8.43 18.92 -50.47
CA VAL A 182 8.03 20.12 -49.67
C VAL A 182 6.57 20.66 -49.74
N LEU A 183 5.91 20.83 -48.58
CA LEU A 183 5.50 22.14 -48.01
C LEU A 183 4.71 22.01 -46.68
N GLU A 184 5.18 22.83 -45.74
CA GLU A 184 4.58 23.49 -44.57
C GLU A 184 3.09 23.26 -44.19
N GLY A 185 2.84 23.16 -42.87
CA GLY A 185 1.52 23.44 -42.29
C GLY A 185 1.41 23.18 -40.79
N ARG A 186 1.40 24.26 -40.00
CA ARG A 186 0.93 24.29 -38.59
C ARG A 186 -0.44 23.62 -38.45
N TRP A 187 -0.64 22.82 -37.41
CA TRP A 187 -1.97 22.46 -36.93
C TRP A 187 -2.09 22.59 -35.42
N ASP A 188 -3.03 23.44 -35.01
CA ASP A 188 -3.63 23.51 -33.68
C ASP A 188 -4.31 22.17 -33.34
N GLY A 189 -4.05 21.64 -32.15
CA GLY A 189 -4.66 20.42 -31.65
C GLY A 189 -5.82 20.73 -30.70
N GLN A 190 -7.03 20.79 -31.25
CA GLN A 190 -8.28 20.68 -30.50
C GLN A 190 -8.68 19.20 -30.40
N GLN A 191 -9.22 18.83 -29.24
CA GLN A 191 -9.65 17.49 -28.84
C GLN A 191 -10.62 16.83 -29.83
N ALA A 192 -10.45 15.52 -30.05
CA ALA A 192 -11.55 14.62 -30.37
C ALA A 192 -11.23 13.19 -29.89
N ALA A 193 -12.11 12.69 -29.03
CA ALA A 193 -12.21 11.30 -28.63
C ALA A 193 -12.60 10.41 -29.83
N ILE A 194 -11.97 9.24 -29.94
CA ILE A 194 -12.43 8.14 -30.80
C ILE A 194 -12.37 6.85 -30.00
N GLY A 195 -13.53 6.25 -29.77
CA GLY A 195 -13.65 4.87 -29.30
C GLY A 195 -13.26 3.90 -30.42
N ALA A 196 -12.55 2.84 -30.06
CA ALA A 196 -12.19 1.77 -30.97
C ALA A 196 -12.92 0.46 -30.59
N ARG A 197 -13.85 0.04 -31.46
CA ARG A 197 -14.15 -1.38 -31.71
C ARG A 197 -13.36 -1.79 -32.97
N SER A 198 -12.66 -2.92 -32.92
CA SER A 198 -12.30 -3.76 -34.07
C SER A 198 -11.66 -5.05 -33.53
N SER A 199 -12.31 -6.22 -33.62
CA SER A 199 -12.35 -7.15 -34.77
C SER A 199 -11.00 -7.81 -35.06
N GLY A 200 -10.96 -9.13 -34.88
CA GLY A 200 -9.78 -9.96 -34.88
C GLY A 200 -9.07 -10.14 -36.22
N ILE A 201 -7.78 -10.42 -36.12
CA ILE A 201 -6.90 -10.95 -37.16
C ILE A 201 -5.99 -11.98 -36.46
N GLN A 202 -6.04 -13.23 -36.90
CA GLN A 202 -5.11 -14.29 -36.52
C GLN A 202 -3.74 -14.07 -37.20
N PRO A 203 -2.60 -14.35 -36.52
CA PRO A 203 -1.34 -14.58 -37.20
C PRO A 203 -1.05 -16.08 -37.39
N ASP A 204 -0.69 -16.41 -38.63
CA ASP A 204 -0.26 -17.71 -39.12
C ASP A 204 1.15 -18.09 -38.62
N ARG A 205 1.36 -19.39 -38.42
CA ARG A 205 2.57 -20.01 -37.87
C ARG A 205 3.62 -20.22 -38.96
N ARG A 206 4.89 -19.92 -38.68
CA ARG A 206 6.09 -20.67 -39.14
C ARG A 206 7.37 -20.07 -38.53
N SER A 207 8.00 -20.81 -37.63
CA SER A 207 9.39 -20.60 -37.18
C SER A 207 10.23 -21.81 -37.61
N PRO A 208 11.49 -21.63 -38.04
CA PRO A 208 12.35 -22.73 -38.47
C PRO A 208 13.05 -23.40 -37.27
N GLU A 209 13.17 -24.71 -37.35
CA GLU A 209 13.89 -25.59 -36.42
C GLU A 209 15.40 -25.37 -36.51
N ALA A 210 16.07 -25.18 -35.37
CA ALA A 210 17.51 -25.31 -35.24
C ALA A 210 17.83 -26.39 -34.21
N GLY A 211 18.28 -27.55 -34.70
CA GLY A 211 18.71 -28.68 -33.88
C GLY A 211 20.05 -28.41 -33.21
N ALA A 212 20.11 -28.60 -31.89
CA ALA A 212 21.35 -28.63 -31.13
C ALA A 212 21.76 -30.09 -30.84
N THR A 213 22.81 -30.53 -31.52
CA THR A 213 23.47 -31.82 -31.29
C THR A 213 24.34 -31.73 -30.04
N THR A 214 24.03 -32.48 -28.98
CA THR A 214 24.87 -32.60 -27.78
C THR A 214 25.86 -33.75 -27.93
N VAL A 215 27.16 -33.44 -27.87
CA VAL A 215 28.24 -34.42 -27.77
C VAL A 215 28.54 -34.67 -26.29
N ALA A 216 28.34 -35.91 -25.83
CA ALA A 216 28.64 -36.33 -24.47
C ALA A 216 30.15 -36.60 -24.29
N VAL A 217 30.79 -35.96 -23.30
CA VAL A 217 32.12 -36.35 -22.80
C VAL A 217 31.97 -36.76 -21.33
N ARG A 218 32.16 -38.06 -21.07
CA ARG A 218 32.26 -38.62 -19.71
C ARG A 218 33.67 -38.39 -19.18
N VAL A 219 33.79 -37.81 -17.99
CA VAL A 219 35.04 -37.83 -17.21
C VAL A 219 34.83 -38.63 -15.93
N LYS A 220 35.64 -39.69 -15.77
CA LYS A 220 35.68 -40.53 -14.57
C LYS A 220 36.44 -39.81 -13.45
N ALA A 221 35.89 -39.84 -12.25
CA ALA A 221 36.56 -39.41 -11.03
C ALA A 221 37.68 -40.39 -10.63
N THR A 222 38.90 -39.91 -10.45
CA THR A 222 39.89 -40.56 -9.56
C THR A 222 40.88 -39.53 -9.01
N ARG A 223 40.90 -39.46 -7.67
CA ARG A 223 41.95 -39.00 -6.72
C ARG A 223 43.17 -38.26 -7.29
N ILE A 224 43.45 -37.06 -6.76
CA ILE A 224 44.79 -36.60 -6.29
C ILE A 224 44.58 -35.43 -5.32
N ALA A 225 44.81 -35.69 -4.03
CA ALA A 225 45.24 -34.69 -3.07
C ALA A 225 46.76 -34.48 -3.27
N THR A 226 47.26 -33.29 -2.96
CA THR A 226 48.68 -32.86 -2.92
C THR A 226 49.17 -31.99 -4.10
N VAL A 227 48.67 -30.75 -4.28
CA VAL A 227 49.46 -29.62 -4.86
C VAL A 227 48.89 -28.25 -4.43
N LEU A 228 48.86 -27.92 -3.14
CA LEU A 228 48.46 -26.56 -2.71
C LEU A 228 49.28 -26.00 -1.53
N VAL A 229 50.58 -26.31 -1.51
CA VAL A 229 51.53 -25.77 -0.51
C VAL A 229 52.86 -25.26 -1.14
N LEU A 230 53.02 -25.24 -2.46
CA LEU A 230 54.30 -24.89 -3.11
C LEU A 230 54.27 -23.69 -4.07
N ALA A 231 53.37 -22.73 -3.87
CA ALA A 231 53.32 -21.48 -4.67
C ALA A 231 53.52 -20.19 -3.86
N MET A 232 53.80 -20.27 -2.56
CA MET A 232 53.98 -19.11 -1.66
C MET A 232 55.41 -19.00 -1.06
N ALA A 233 56.43 -19.42 -1.81
CA ALA A 233 57.83 -19.35 -1.35
C ALA A 233 58.87 -19.06 -2.44
N ALA A 234 58.49 -18.40 -3.55
CA ALA A 234 59.41 -18.11 -4.66
C ALA A 234 59.37 -16.64 -5.15
N LEU A 235 59.10 -15.68 -4.27
CA LEU A 235 59.18 -14.24 -4.57
C LEU A 235 59.82 -13.43 -3.43
N ALA A 236 60.84 -14.03 -2.79
CA ALA A 236 61.74 -13.31 -1.89
C ALA A 236 63.16 -13.82 -2.11
N GLY A 237 63.91 -13.14 -2.98
CA GLY A 237 65.34 -13.37 -3.11
C GLY A 237 65.94 -12.90 -4.44
N LEU A 238 66.78 -11.85 -4.34
CA LEU A 238 67.79 -11.41 -5.31
C LEU A 238 67.22 -10.55 -6.47
N GLY A 239 67.53 -9.26 -6.63
CA GLY A 239 68.71 -8.51 -6.20
C GLY A 239 69.74 -8.41 -7.34
N ALA A 240 69.65 -7.28 -8.07
CA ALA A 240 70.69 -6.56 -8.83
C ALA A 240 71.16 -7.08 -10.21
N SER A 241 71.01 -6.20 -11.23
CA SER A 241 72.11 -5.82 -12.14
C SER A 241 71.73 -4.60 -13.01
N CYS A 242 72.49 -3.50 -12.81
CA CYS A 242 72.99 -2.44 -13.73
C CYS A 242 72.19 -2.10 -15.00
N GLY A 243 72.01 -0.85 -15.45
CA GLY A 243 72.64 0.45 -15.18
C GLY A 243 72.45 1.36 -16.42
N ASP A 244 72.19 2.64 -16.19
CA ASP A 244 72.28 3.86 -17.02
C ASP A 244 71.78 3.92 -18.49
N SER A 245 70.84 4.85 -18.73
CA SER A 245 71.10 6.05 -19.56
C SER A 245 70.02 7.13 -19.39
N ASP A 246 70.49 8.37 -19.35
CA ASP A 246 69.82 9.62 -18.99
C ASP A 246 68.57 10.01 -19.81
N GLY A 247 67.67 10.79 -19.21
CA GLY A 247 66.72 11.61 -19.98
C GLY A 247 65.48 12.13 -19.23
N THR A 248 65.62 13.26 -18.54
CA THR A 248 64.59 14.30 -18.32
C THR A 248 63.24 13.86 -17.71
N THR A 249 63.11 14.02 -16.39
CA THR A 249 61.84 13.99 -15.68
C THR A 249 61.09 15.32 -15.84
N THR A 250 60.06 15.35 -16.68
CA THR A 250 58.97 16.33 -16.54
C THR A 250 58.04 15.85 -15.44
N ALA A 251 58.05 16.56 -14.30
CA ALA A 251 57.13 16.31 -13.20
C ALA A 251 55.69 16.59 -13.67
N SER A 252 54.85 15.55 -13.67
CA SER A 252 53.40 15.70 -13.79
C SER A 252 52.85 16.37 -12.52
N PRO A 253 51.95 17.36 -12.62
CA PRO A 253 51.37 17.99 -11.45
C PRO A 253 50.44 16.98 -10.77
N THR A 254 50.77 16.65 -9.52
CA THR A 254 49.85 15.97 -8.60
C THR A 254 48.69 16.92 -8.30
N THR A 255 47.57 16.73 -8.98
CA THR A 255 46.30 17.32 -8.58
C THR A 255 45.84 16.61 -7.32
N ASN A 256 45.92 17.28 -6.17
CA ASN A 256 45.28 16.82 -4.95
C ASN A 256 43.79 16.57 -5.22
N PRO A 257 43.19 15.52 -4.64
CA PRO A 257 41.74 15.36 -4.67
C PRO A 257 41.09 16.64 -4.12
N PRO A 258 39.99 17.11 -4.72
CA PRO A 258 39.30 18.30 -4.25
C PRO A 258 38.98 18.14 -2.76
N PRO A 259 39.16 19.20 -1.95
CA PRO A 259 38.86 19.11 -0.52
C PRO A 259 37.41 18.65 -0.35
N THR A 260 37.20 17.63 0.48
CA THR A 260 35.86 17.22 0.91
C THR A 260 35.14 18.48 1.41
N PRO A 261 33.99 18.85 0.82
CA PRO A 261 33.27 20.04 1.27
C PRO A 261 32.99 19.89 2.77
N ALA A 262 33.25 20.95 3.52
CA ALA A 262 32.96 20.96 4.95
C ALA A 262 31.49 20.56 5.18
N PRO A 263 31.19 19.78 6.24
CA PRO A 263 29.81 19.44 6.58
C PRO A 263 28.98 20.72 6.67
N ILE A 264 27.91 20.81 5.88
CA ILE A 264 26.96 21.92 5.99
C ILE A 264 26.24 21.73 7.32
N GLU A 265 26.55 22.59 8.28
CA GLU A 265 25.86 22.61 9.58
C GLU A 265 24.40 23.02 9.32
N ARG A 266 23.48 22.05 9.40
CA ARG A 266 22.06 22.32 9.16
C ARG A 266 21.49 22.95 10.43
N PRO A 267 20.91 24.17 10.36
CA PRO A 267 20.27 24.77 11.52
C PRO A 267 19.06 23.94 11.95
N GLU A 268 18.69 24.05 13.21
CA GLU A 268 17.43 23.44 13.70
C GLU A 268 16.22 24.16 13.06
N PRO A 269 15.18 23.41 12.64
CA PRO A 269 13.97 24.00 12.10
C PRO A 269 13.15 24.67 13.21
N THR A 270 12.38 25.69 12.82
CA THR A 270 11.43 26.36 13.72
C THR A 270 10.33 25.40 14.16
N LEU A 271 9.82 24.60 13.22
CA LEU A 271 8.88 23.51 13.48
C LEU A 271 9.00 22.45 12.39
N ARG A 272 8.45 21.27 12.66
CA ARG A 272 8.36 20.15 11.73
C ARG A 272 6.91 19.81 11.43
N LEU A 273 6.56 19.71 10.16
CA LEU A 273 5.28 19.19 9.69
C LEU A 273 5.48 17.74 9.22
N LEU A 274 4.73 16.82 9.81
CA LEU A 274 4.65 15.42 9.40
C LEU A 274 3.37 15.24 8.59
N VAL A 275 3.48 14.61 7.42
CA VAL A 275 2.39 14.50 6.46
C VAL A 275 2.12 13.04 6.13
N ILE A 276 0.83 12.69 6.20
CA ILE A 276 0.25 11.42 5.71
C ILE A 276 -0.78 11.76 4.63
N THR A 277 -0.83 10.99 3.56
CA THR A 277 -1.84 11.13 2.49
C THR A 277 -2.41 9.76 2.15
N ASP A 278 -3.71 9.73 1.85
CA ASP A 278 -4.39 8.56 1.25
C ASP A 278 -4.04 7.22 1.93
N LEU A 279 -4.29 7.10 3.24
CA LEU A 279 -3.98 5.87 3.99
C LEU A 279 -4.84 4.68 3.54
N GLU A 280 -6.05 4.95 3.06
CA GLU A 280 -6.98 3.99 2.44
C GLU A 280 -7.32 2.80 3.37
N GLY A 281 -7.41 3.03 4.68
CA GLY A 281 -7.70 1.97 5.64
C GLY A 281 -6.55 0.98 5.84
N TYR A 282 -5.35 1.25 5.34
CA TYR A 282 -4.22 0.34 5.36
C TYR A 282 -3.57 0.24 6.74
N LEU A 283 -3.60 -0.96 7.33
CA LEU A 283 -2.97 -1.22 8.64
C LEU A 283 -1.52 -1.67 8.49
N ALA A 284 -1.28 -2.71 7.69
CA ALA A 284 0.00 -3.38 7.59
C ALA A 284 0.09 -4.15 6.28
N PRO A 285 1.30 -4.29 5.72
CA PRO A 285 1.48 -5.13 4.56
C PRO A 285 1.18 -6.60 4.85
N CYS A 286 0.63 -7.28 3.84
CA CYS A 286 0.33 -8.70 3.86
C CYS A 286 1.59 -9.59 4.04
N GLY A 287 2.78 -9.05 3.79
CA GLY A 287 4.04 -9.80 3.85
C GLY A 287 4.35 -10.60 2.58
N CYS A 288 3.47 -10.59 1.58
CA CYS A 288 3.63 -11.32 0.31
C CYS A 288 4.62 -10.64 -0.66
N ASN A 289 4.77 -9.30 -0.57
CA ASN A 289 5.75 -8.57 -1.38
C ASN A 289 7.18 -8.94 -1.01
N ALA A 290 8.11 -8.82 -1.97
CA ALA A 290 9.53 -9.08 -1.71
C ALA A 290 10.16 -8.06 -0.74
N ARG A 291 9.64 -6.83 -0.74
CA ARG A 291 10.03 -5.74 0.16
C ARG A 291 8.79 -4.93 0.57
N PRO A 292 7.95 -5.44 1.47
CA PRO A 292 6.70 -4.78 1.84
C PRO A 292 6.97 -3.47 2.59
N LEU A 293 6.70 -2.34 1.95
CA LEU A 293 6.80 -1.03 2.58
C LEU A 293 5.57 -0.71 3.43
N GLY A 294 5.72 0.25 4.34
CA GLY A 294 4.63 0.81 5.13
C GLY A 294 4.28 0.02 6.38
N GLY A 295 3.04 0.15 6.84
CA GLY A 295 2.56 -0.35 8.12
C GLY A 295 2.41 0.76 9.15
N ILE A 296 1.20 0.91 9.67
CA ILE A 296 0.82 2.02 10.55
C ILE A 296 1.56 1.96 11.90
N ASP A 297 1.95 0.76 12.35
CA ASP A 297 2.80 0.57 13.52
C ASP A 297 4.25 1.02 13.28
N ARG A 298 4.82 0.76 12.10
CA ARG A 298 6.12 1.32 11.68
C ARG A 298 6.06 2.83 11.54
N MET A 299 4.97 3.35 10.97
CA MET A 299 4.73 4.78 10.86
C MET A 299 4.63 5.45 12.22
N ALA A 300 3.87 4.88 13.15
CA ALA A 300 3.77 5.39 14.51
C ALA A 300 5.14 5.41 15.22
N ALA A 301 5.97 4.38 15.03
CA ALA A 301 7.33 4.36 15.56
C ALA A 301 8.19 5.48 14.98
N LYS A 302 8.09 5.69 13.65
CA LYS A 302 8.83 6.76 12.97
C LYS A 302 8.36 8.15 13.40
N VAL A 303 7.05 8.36 13.58
CA VAL A 303 6.50 9.60 14.15
C VAL A 303 7.06 9.85 15.55
N ALA A 304 7.09 8.83 16.41
CA ALA A 304 7.63 8.93 17.76
C ALA A 304 9.15 9.24 17.75
N GLU A 305 9.92 8.58 16.89
CA GLU A 305 11.35 8.83 16.68
C GLU A 305 11.60 10.29 16.28
N VAL A 306 10.89 10.76 15.26
CA VAL A 306 11.04 12.11 14.71
C VAL A 306 10.65 13.19 15.73
N ARG A 307 9.63 12.95 16.55
CA ARG A 307 9.24 13.82 17.68
C ARG A 307 10.25 13.79 18.83
N GLY A 308 10.89 12.64 19.05
CA GLY A 308 11.90 12.44 20.09
C GLY A 308 13.14 13.34 19.96
N HIS A 309 13.37 13.93 18.79
CA HIS A 309 14.46 14.88 18.54
C HIS A 309 14.23 16.28 19.14
N GLY A 310 13.04 16.55 19.70
CA GLY A 310 12.76 17.74 20.51
C GLY A 310 12.27 18.97 19.75
N GLN A 311 12.19 18.93 18.41
CA GLN A 311 11.63 20.02 17.62
C GLN A 311 10.10 20.06 17.76
N PRO A 312 9.49 21.26 17.85
CA PRO A 312 8.04 21.41 17.78
C PRO A 312 7.50 20.74 16.52
N THR A 313 6.58 19.80 16.67
CA THR A 313 6.15 18.92 15.58
C THR A 313 4.62 18.88 15.48
N LEU A 314 4.09 18.98 14.27
CA LEU A 314 2.67 18.86 13.95
C LEU A 314 2.47 17.70 12.96
N LEU A 315 1.56 16.78 13.27
CA LEU A 315 1.18 15.68 12.36
C LEU A 315 -0.19 15.99 11.74
N VAL A 316 -0.29 15.94 10.42
CA VAL A 316 -1.53 16.15 9.66
C VAL A 316 -1.72 15.04 8.62
N ALA A 317 -2.98 14.80 8.24
CA ALA A 317 -3.31 13.85 7.18
C ALA A 317 -4.28 14.45 6.16
N ALA A 318 -4.21 14.01 4.90
CA ALA A 318 -5.15 14.45 3.86
C ALA A 318 -5.54 13.30 2.93
N GLY A 319 -6.84 13.11 2.79
CA GLY A 319 -7.44 12.16 1.86
C GLY A 319 -7.62 10.77 2.43
N ASP A 320 -8.80 10.21 2.16
CA ASP A 320 -9.16 8.79 2.19
C ASP A 320 -8.41 8.01 3.29
N LEU A 321 -8.85 8.15 4.55
CA LEU A 321 -8.13 7.67 5.75
C LEU A 321 -8.55 6.25 6.16
N PHE A 322 -9.84 5.98 6.16
CA PHE A 322 -10.44 4.88 6.93
C PHE A 322 -10.73 3.62 6.13
N PHE A 323 -11.05 3.77 4.84
CA PHE A 323 -11.45 2.67 3.97
C PHE A 323 -10.71 2.73 2.64
N GLY A 324 -10.48 1.55 2.06
CA GLY A 324 -9.86 1.40 0.75
C GLY A 324 -10.89 1.13 -0.35
N SER A 325 -10.44 1.16 -1.60
CA SER A 325 -11.28 0.86 -2.78
C SER A 325 -11.32 -0.63 -3.14
N GLU A 326 -10.50 -1.48 -2.53
CA GLU A 326 -10.47 -2.91 -2.84
C GLU A 326 -11.63 -3.68 -2.18
N GLU A 327 -12.38 -4.44 -2.98
CA GLU A 327 -13.37 -5.38 -2.47
C GLU A 327 -12.70 -6.68 -2.04
N HIS A 328 -12.96 -7.12 -0.81
CA HIS A 328 -12.33 -8.30 -0.20
C HIS A 328 -12.85 -9.67 -0.71
N GLY A 329 -13.30 -9.76 -1.96
CA GLY A 329 -13.78 -11.00 -2.58
C GLY A 329 -15.08 -11.58 -1.98
N PHE A 330 -15.53 -11.08 -0.82
CA PHE A 330 -16.79 -11.42 -0.16
C PHE A 330 -17.49 -10.13 0.30
N GLY A 331 -18.61 -9.80 -0.33
CA GLY A 331 -19.46 -8.65 0.00
C GLY A 331 -20.83 -9.03 0.59
N GLY A 332 -20.91 -10.17 1.29
CA GLY A 332 -22.15 -10.62 1.94
C GLY A 332 -22.43 -9.91 3.27
N ASP A 333 -23.66 -10.05 3.77
CA ASP A 333 -24.10 -9.44 5.03
C ASP A 333 -23.12 -9.70 6.19
N GLY A 334 -22.75 -8.63 6.90
CA GLY A 334 -21.82 -8.68 8.03
C GLY A 334 -20.35 -8.51 7.65
N ALA A 335 -19.99 -8.49 6.36
CA ALA A 335 -18.63 -8.18 5.92
C ALA A 335 -18.20 -6.76 6.29
N GLU A 336 -19.15 -5.83 6.33
CA GLU A 336 -18.95 -4.44 6.72
C GLU A 336 -18.44 -4.28 8.16
N VAL A 337 -18.77 -5.21 9.06
CA VAL A 337 -18.40 -5.14 10.48
C VAL A 337 -16.88 -5.15 10.66
N GLN A 338 -16.18 -5.97 9.87
CA GLN A 338 -14.71 -6.02 9.89
C GLN A 338 -14.12 -4.66 9.47
N GLU A 339 -14.61 -4.09 8.39
CA GLU A 339 -14.12 -2.82 7.85
C GLU A 339 -14.41 -1.65 8.80
N ILE A 340 -15.58 -1.64 9.44
CA ILE A 340 -15.92 -0.64 10.46
C ILE A 340 -14.97 -0.76 11.66
N TRP A 341 -14.70 -1.96 12.18
CA TRP A 341 -13.76 -2.14 13.28
C TRP A 341 -12.32 -1.76 12.90
N LYS A 342 -11.94 -1.91 11.63
CA LYS A 342 -10.65 -1.44 11.12
C LYS A 342 -10.57 0.09 11.14
N ALA A 343 -11.63 0.76 10.69
CA ALA A 343 -11.73 2.21 10.75
C ALA A 343 -11.73 2.75 12.19
N GLU A 344 -12.45 2.10 13.11
CA GLU A 344 -12.41 2.42 14.55
C GLU A 344 -10.99 2.28 15.12
N LEU A 345 -10.29 1.18 14.78
CA LEU A 345 -8.90 0.98 15.16
C LEU A 345 -8.00 2.12 14.62
N LEU A 346 -8.20 2.54 13.37
CA LEU A 346 -7.41 3.63 12.79
C LEU A 346 -7.63 4.95 13.51
N VAL A 347 -8.85 5.26 13.96
CA VAL A 347 -9.13 6.42 14.83
C VAL A 347 -8.26 6.33 16.09
N ASP A 348 -8.30 5.20 16.82
CA ASP A 348 -7.50 4.99 18.04
C ASP A 348 -5.99 5.14 17.78
N ILE A 349 -5.50 4.62 16.64
CA ILE A 349 -4.08 4.70 16.28
C ILE A 349 -3.68 6.15 15.95
N PHE A 350 -4.51 6.89 15.22
CA PHE A 350 -4.23 8.29 14.91
C PHE A 350 -4.21 9.17 16.17
N GLU A 351 -5.03 8.85 17.17
CA GLU A 351 -4.99 9.48 18.48
C GLU A 351 -3.69 9.18 19.23
N GLU A 352 -3.26 7.92 19.28
CA GLU A 352 -1.97 7.52 19.85
C GLU A 352 -0.81 8.22 19.14
N MET A 353 -0.90 8.38 17.81
CA MET A 353 0.06 9.13 17.00
C MET A 353 -0.06 10.65 17.18
N GLY A 354 -1.07 11.17 17.89
CA GLY A 354 -1.30 12.59 18.12
C GLY A 354 -1.51 13.36 16.82
N LEU A 355 -2.36 12.85 15.93
CA LEU A 355 -2.81 13.54 14.73
C LEU A 355 -3.49 14.86 15.11
N ALA A 356 -3.13 15.96 14.44
CA ALA A 356 -3.64 17.29 14.79
C ALA A 356 -4.96 17.63 14.10
N ALA A 357 -5.09 17.22 12.85
CA ALA A 357 -6.27 17.37 12.01
C ALA A 357 -6.11 16.50 10.77
N ALA A 358 -7.23 16.16 10.14
CA ALA A 358 -7.18 15.54 8.82
C ALA A 358 -8.32 16.00 7.92
N VAL A 359 -8.19 15.76 6.62
CA VAL A 359 -9.25 16.01 5.63
C VAL A 359 -9.75 14.69 5.07
N PRO A 360 -11.06 14.42 5.13
CA PRO A 360 -11.63 13.18 4.60
C PRO A 360 -11.75 13.20 3.07
N GLY A 361 -11.78 12.02 2.48
CA GLY A 361 -12.14 11.79 1.08
C GLY A 361 -13.41 10.95 0.93
N ALA A 362 -13.76 10.62 -0.31
CA ALA A 362 -15.00 9.92 -0.61
C ALA A 362 -14.99 8.46 -0.11
N LEU A 363 -13.82 7.81 -0.02
CA LEU A 363 -13.71 6.45 0.49
C LEU A 363 -14.06 6.37 1.98
N ASP A 364 -13.85 7.45 2.73
CA ASP A 364 -14.23 7.53 4.16
C ASP A 364 -15.75 7.38 4.38
N LEU A 365 -16.56 7.54 3.33
CA LEU A 365 -18.02 7.34 3.34
C LEU A 365 -18.47 6.04 2.69
N SER A 366 -17.55 5.12 2.36
CA SER A 366 -17.88 3.83 1.72
C SER A 366 -18.86 2.98 2.55
N MET A 367 -18.84 3.12 3.88
CA MET A 367 -19.77 2.46 4.81
C MET A 367 -21.00 3.32 5.17
N GLY A 368 -21.27 4.37 4.39
CA GLY A 368 -22.40 5.29 4.57
C GLY A 368 -22.13 6.45 5.54
N VAL A 369 -22.94 7.50 5.41
CA VAL A 369 -22.78 8.75 6.17
C VAL A 369 -22.90 8.56 7.68
N ASP A 370 -23.76 7.66 8.15
CA ASP A 370 -23.96 7.45 9.60
C ASP A 370 -22.75 6.78 10.27
N THR A 371 -22.11 5.84 9.56
CA THR A 371 -20.84 5.25 9.98
C THR A 371 -19.75 6.31 10.01
N PHE A 372 -19.63 7.12 8.96
CA PHE A 372 -18.65 8.21 8.91
C PHE A 372 -18.86 9.22 10.04
N ARG A 373 -20.11 9.60 10.34
CA ARG A 373 -20.45 10.46 11.48
C ARG A 373 -20.02 9.84 12.81
N SER A 374 -20.15 8.53 12.96
CA SER A 374 -19.73 7.82 14.17
C SER A 374 -18.21 7.86 14.35
N LEU A 375 -17.45 7.69 13.26
CA LEU A 375 -15.99 7.86 13.25
C LEU A 375 -15.57 9.30 13.58
N VAL A 376 -16.25 10.30 13.01
CA VAL A 376 -16.02 11.73 13.32
C VAL A 376 -16.25 12.03 14.80
N VAL A 377 -17.30 11.46 15.40
CA VAL A 377 -17.63 11.65 16.82
C VAL A 377 -16.66 10.91 17.75
N ALA A 378 -16.12 9.78 17.30
CA ALA A 378 -15.15 8.99 18.04
C ALA A 378 -13.77 9.64 18.08
N ALA A 379 -13.37 10.35 17.02
CA ALA A 379 -12.04 10.95 16.90
C ALA A 379 -11.82 12.15 17.83
N ASP A 380 -10.71 12.13 18.58
CA ASP A 380 -10.21 13.26 19.38
C ASP A 380 -9.45 14.31 18.53
N PHE A 381 -9.41 14.14 17.20
CA PHE A 381 -8.88 15.09 16.24
C PHE A 381 -9.98 15.55 15.26
N PRO A 382 -10.01 16.83 14.86
CA PRO A 382 -11.02 17.33 13.94
C PRO A 382 -10.77 16.83 12.52
N LEU A 383 -11.84 16.36 11.87
CA LEU A 383 -11.91 16.26 10.42
C LEU A 383 -12.35 17.60 9.83
N LEU A 384 -11.51 18.15 8.96
CA LEU A 384 -11.68 19.45 8.34
C LEU A 384 -12.28 19.31 6.93
N ALA A 385 -13.39 20.01 6.66
CA ALA A 385 -14.03 20.02 5.35
C ALA A 385 -14.91 21.27 5.17
N GLY A 386 -14.28 22.37 4.74
CA GLY A 386 -14.97 23.62 4.41
C GLY A 386 -15.94 23.46 3.24
N GLY A 387 -17.11 24.10 3.37
CA GLY A 387 -18.12 24.13 2.31
C GLY A 387 -18.93 22.83 2.12
N LEU A 388 -18.84 21.89 3.07
CA LEU A 388 -19.60 20.64 3.06
C LEU A 388 -20.38 20.44 4.36
N ARG A 389 -21.52 19.76 4.28
CA ARG A 389 -22.31 19.31 5.45
C ARG A 389 -22.60 17.81 5.38
N LEU A 390 -22.67 17.20 6.56
CA LEU A 390 -23.15 15.82 6.73
C LEU A 390 -24.61 15.81 7.19
N GLY A 391 -25.45 15.02 6.52
CA GLY A 391 -26.83 14.72 6.89
C GLY A 391 -27.85 15.03 5.80
N PRO A 392 -29.09 14.53 5.96
CA PRO A 392 -30.21 14.99 5.14
C PRO A 392 -30.47 16.48 5.44
N ASP A 393 -31.08 17.20 4.50
CA ASP A 393 -31.46 18.61 4.65
C ASP A 393 -31.94 18.91 6.08
N ALA A 394 -31.41 19.99 6.67
CA ALA A 394 -31.32 20.28 8.10
C ALA A 394 -32.63 20.41 8.91
N GLU A 395 -33.74 19.80 8.50
CA GLU A 395 -35.06 19.98 9.13
C GLU A 395 -35.46 18.91 10.17
N MET A 396 -34.73 17.78 10.32
CA MET A 396 -35.26 16.66 11.12
C MET A 396 -34.72 16.47 12.55
N TYR A 397 -33.58 17.06 12.94
CA TYR A 397 -33.07 16.90 14.33
C TYR A 397 -32.31 18.13 14.86
N ASP A 398 -32.60 18.52 16.10
CA ASP A 398 -31.97 19.60 16.90
C ASP A 398 -30.50 19.28 17.33
N ALA A 399 -29.75 18.54 16.51
CA ALA A 399 -28.35 18.18 16.76
C ALA A 399 -27.39 19.19 16.10
N PRO A 400 -26.16 19.40 16.63
CA PRO A 400 -25.22 20.40 16.11
C PRO A 400 -25.06 20.32 14.59
N THR A 401 -25.21 21.49 13.95
CA THR A 401 -25.49 21.69 12.52
C THR A 401 -24.35 21.40 11.53
N ASN A 402 -23.17 20.96 11.98
CA ASN A 402 -22.14 20.30 11.15
C ASN A 402 -21.13 19.63 12.09
N LEU A 403 -20.82 18.34 11.88
CA LEU A 403 -19.78 17.65 12.66
C LEU A 403 -18.37 17.92 12.13
N LEU A 404 -18.26 18.42 10.89
CA LEU A 404 -17.00 18.77 10.26
C LEU A 404 -16.63 20.20 10.63
N SER A 405 -15.40 20.38 11.09
CA SER A 405 -14.83 21.73 11.25
C SER A 405 -14.32 22.22 9.89
N GLU A 406 -14.16 23.52 9.69
CA GLU A 406 -13.59 24.04 8.44
C GLU A 406 -12.09 24.34 8.60
N THR A 407 -11.73 24.82 9.78
CA THR A 407 -10.39 25.31 10.10
C THR A 407 -9.97 24.89 11.52
N LEU A 408 -8.67 24.94 11.79
CA LEU A 408 -8.10 24.80 13.13
C LEU A 408 -6.87 25.70 13.25
N VAL A 409 -6.77 26.49 14.32
CA VAL A 409 -5.54 27.24 14.62
C VAL A 409 -4.84 26.60 15.83
N ARG A 410 -3.57 26.21 15.66
CA ARG A 410 -2.78 25.55 16.70
C ARG A 410 -1.41 26.20 16.85
N THR A 411 -1.01 26.49 18.09
CA THR A 411 0.35 26.94 18.40
C THR A 411 1.30 25.74 18.48
N VAL A 412 2.38 25.78 17.70
CA VAL A 412 3.42 24.74 17.60
C VAL A 412 4.77 25.41 17.86
N GLY A 413 5.32 25.22 19.07
CA GLY A 413 6.42 26.05 19.55
C GLY A 413 5.95 27.50 19.68
N ASP A 414 6.64 28.41 19.01
CA ASP A 414 6.29 29.84 18.99
C ASP A 414 5.48 30.26 17.74
N VAL A 415 5.12 29.30 16.87
CA VAL A 415 4.42 29.58 15.61
C VAL A 415 2.95 29.19 15.71
N LYS A 416 2.05 30.11 15.34
CA LYS A 416 0.62 29.83 15.22
C LYS A 416 0.30 29.30 13.83
N VAL A 417 0.02 28.01 13.73
CA VAL A 417 -0.29 27.33 12.46
C VAL A 417 -1.81 27.28 12.26
N GLY A 418 -2.29 27.89 11.17
CA GLY A 418 -3.65 27.77 10.70
C GLY A 418 -3.80 26.63 9.71
N LEU A 419 -4.67 25.68 10.01
CA LEU A 419 -5.04 24.57 9.13
C LEU A 419 -6.39 24.88 8.50
N VAL A 420 -6.47 24.74 7.17
CA VAL A 420 -7.70 24.92 6.39
C VAL A 420 -7.98 23.63 5.64
N GLY A 421 -9.10 22.96 5.92
CA GLY A 421 -9.43 21.71 5.23
C GLY A 421 -10.47 21.89 4.14
N VAL A 422 -10.21 21.39 2.94
CA VAL A 422 -11.19 21.34 1.86
C VAL A 422 -11.10 20.03 1.09
N THR A 423 -12.25 19.52 0.65
CA THR A 423 -12.32 18.26 -0.09
C THR A 423 -13.32 18.34 -1.23
N SER A 424 -12.98 17.73 -2.37
CA SER A 424 -13.93 17.54 -3.48
C SER A 424 -15.04 16.58 -3.06
N MET A 425 -14.75 15.65 -2.15
CA MET A 425 -15.64 14.58 -1.71
C MET A 425 -16.29 13.83 -2.89
N GLU A 426 -15.62 13.78 -4.03
CA GLU A 426 -16.13 13.09 -5.21
C GLU A 426 -15.75 11.61 -5.16
N SER A 427 -16.77 10.76 -5.30
CA SER A 427 -16.60 9.32 -5.55
C SER A 427 -15.89 9.07 -6.88
N LEU A 428 -15.54 7.82 -7.18
CA LEU A 428 -15.00 7.43 -8.48
C LEU A 428 -15.92 7.80 -9.66
N ALA A 429 -17.23 7.92 -9.42
CA ALA A 429 -18.20 8.36 -10.42
C ALA A 429 -18.27 9.90 -10.59
N GLY A 430 -17.47 10.67 -9.84
CA GLY A 430 -17.48 12.13 -9.87
C GLY A 430 -18.69 12.76 -9.17
N THR A 431 -19.40 12.00 -8.33
CA THR A 431 -20.57 12.48 -7.58
C THR A 431 -20.29 12.50 -6.09
N LEU A 432 -20.96 13.41 -5.36
CA LEU A 432 -20.95 13.40 -3.90
C LEU A 432 -21.63 12.12 -3.39
N PRO A 433 -21.11 11.49 -2.31
CA PRO A 433 -21.80 10.42 -1.61
C PRO A 433 -23.16 10.84 -1.05
N ASP A 434 -24.07 9.88 -0.91
CA ASP A 434 -25.37 10.09 -0.29
C ASP A 434 -25.22 10.64 1.14
N GLY A 435 -26.05 11.64 1.49
CA GLY A 435 -25.99 12.30 2.79
C GLY A 435 -24.89 13.35 2.93
N VAL A 436 -24.19 13.71 1.84
CA VAL A 436 -23.26 14.86 1.79
C VAL A 436 -23.83 15.95 0.89
N THR A 437 -23.87 17.17 1.40
CA THR A 437 -24.27 18.36 0.64
C THR A 437 -23.12 19.36 0.55
N ARG A 438 -23.08 20.10 -0.57
CA ARG A 438 -22.06 21.13 -0.83
C ARG A 438 -22.69 22.51 -0.79
N ASP A 439 -22.25 23.31 0.19
CA ASP A 439 -22.72 24.67 0.41
C ASP A 439 -21.94 25.69 -0.44
N SER A 440 -20.67 25.38 -0.78
CA SER A 440 -19.82 26.27 -1.57
C SER A 440 -18.83 25.53 -2.45
N ALA A 441 -18.31 26.22 -3.47
CA ALA A 441 -17.22 25.70 -4.27
C ALA A 441 -15.96 25.50 -3.41
N LEU A 442 -15.15 24.48 -3.75
CA LEU A 442 -13.94 24.11 -3.00
C LEU A 442 -12.98 25.29 -2.81
N ARG A 443 -12.75 26.07 -3.89
CA ARG A 443 -11.87 27.24 -3.84
C ARG A 443 -12.42 28.34 -2.93
N ASP A 444 -13.72 28.60 -2.97
CA ASP A 444 -14.35 29.65 -2.16
C ASP A 444 -14.32 29.29 -0.67
N ALA A 445 -14.55 28.00 -0.35
CA ALA A 445 -14.39 27.48 1.01
C ALA A 445 -12.95 27.63 1.51
N ALA A 446 -11.97 27.28 0.67
CA ALA A 446 -10.56 27.44 1.02
C ALA A 446 -10.21 28.91 1.27
N GLN A 447 -10.66 29.84 0.41
CA GLN A 447 -10.42 31.27 0.57
C GLN A 447 -11.03 31.81 1.87
N ALA A 448 -12.26 31.40 2.20
CA ALA A 448 -12.92 31.78 3.44
C ALA A 448 -12.16 31.25 4.67
N GLY A 449 -11.74 29.97 4.63
CA GLY A 449 -10.96 29.36 5.70
C GLY A 449 -9.60 30.03 5.90
N VAL A 450 -8.90 30.38 4.82
CA VAL A 450 -7.62 31.12 4.88
C VAL A 450 -7.82 32.48 5.53
N ALA A 451 -8.87 33.22 5.16
CA ALA A 451 -9.20 34.49 5.78
C ALA A 451 -9.46 34.33 7.29
N ALA A 452 -10.23 33.32 7.69
CA ALA A 452 -10.57 33.05 9.08
C ALA A 452 -9.32 32.75 9.94
N VAL A 453 -8.44 31.83 9.50
CA VAL A 453 -7.24 31.51 10.28
C VAL A 453 -6.25 32.68 10.36
N ARG A 454 -6.18 33.52 9.31
CA ARG A 454 -5.36 34.74 9.33
C ARG A 454 -5.94 35.81 10.26
N GLU A 455 -7.26 35.96 10.32
CA GLU A 455 -7.93 36.84 11.30
C GLU A 455 -7.66 36.39 12.75
N GLU A 456 -7.58 35.08 12.97
CA GLU A 456 -7.15 34.49 14.24
C GLU A 456 -5.64 34.63 14.51
N GLY A 457 -4.87 35.23 13.60
CA GLY A 457 -3.44 35.51 13.77
C GLY A 457 -2.52 34.34 13.44
N ALA A 458 -2.88 33.49 12.48
CA ALA A 458 -1.99 32.45 11.98
C ALA A 458 -0.73 33.04 11.31
N ASP A 459 0.43 32.60 11.79
CA ASP A 459 1.77 32.93 11.27
C ASP A 459 2.14 32.11 10.03
N LEU A 460 1.57 30.91 9.93
CA LEU A 460 1.74 29.93 8.86
C LEU A 460 0.38 29.31 8.53
N VAL A 461 0.02 29.21 7.25
CA VAL A 461 -1.23 28.58 6.82
C VAL A 461 -0.94 27.36 5.95
N VAL A 462 -1.47 26.21 6.39
CA VAL A 462 -1.39 24.92 5.70
C VAL A 462 -2.80 24.53 5.26
N ALA A 463 -3.03 24.51 3.95
CA ALA A 463 -4.27 23.99 3.39
C ALA A 463 -4.17 22.47 3.22
N LEU A 464 -5.03 21.72 3.89
CA LEU A 464 -5.21 20.29 3.68
C LEU A 464 -6.26 20.12 2.58
N VAL A 465 -5.91 19.45 1.49
CA VAL A 465 -6.75 19.35 0.29
C VAL A 465 -6.88 17.90 -0.12
N ARG A 466 -8.11 17.38 -0.15
CA ARG A 466 -8.41 16.14 -0.88
C ARG A 466 -9.07 16.51 -2.20
N GLY A 467 -8.35 16.31 -3.31
CA GLY A 467 -8.87 16.61 -4.64
C GLY A 467 -7.86 16.45 -5.76
N THR A 468 -8.25 16.87 -6.95
CA THR A 468 -7.38 16.79 -8.14
C THR A 468 -6.17 17.70 -8.01
N ARG A 469 -5.10 17.40 -8.78
CA ARG A 469 -3.93 18.28 -8.91
C ARG A 469 -4.29 19.71 -9.31
N ARG A 470 -5.36 19.88 -10.10
CA ARG A 470 -5.86 21.20 -10.51
C ARG A 470 -6.43 21.97 -9.32
N GLU A 471 -7.23 21.32 -8.48
CA GLU A 471 -7.84 21.95 -7.30
C GLU A 471 -6.78 22.31 -6.25
N ALA A 472 -5.83 21.41 -5.98
CA ALA A 472 -4.72 21.70 -5.07
C ALA A 472 -3.90 22.92 -5.52
N ARG A 473 -3.60 23.05 -6.82
CA ARG A 473 -2.95 24.27 -7.36
C ARG A 473 -3.83 25.52 -7.26
N GLN A 474 -5.15 25.39 -7.48
CA GLN A 474 -6.07 26.53 -7.34
C GLN A 474 -6.15 27.03 -5.90
N VAL A 475 -6.05 26.14 -4.92
CA VAL A 475 -5.95 26.49 -3.49
C VAL A 475 -4.59 27.07 -3.16
N GLY A 476 -3.49 26.48 -3.66
CA GLY A 476 -2.14 27.01 -3.47
C GLY A 476 -1.94 28.43 -4.01
N ALA A 477 -2.62 28.77 -5.11
CA ALA A 477 -2.59 30.12 -5.70
C ALA A 477 -3.47 31.15 -4.96
N LEU A 478 -4.03 30.83 -3.80
CA LEU A 478 -4.76 31.79 -2.95
C LEU A 478 -3.79 32.62 -2.13
N ASP A 479 -4.03 33.94 -2.07
CA ASP A 479 -3.27 34.83 -1.21
C ASP A 479 -3.38 34.39 0.26
N GLY A 480 -2.23 34.21 0.91
CA GLY A 480 -2.15 33.84 2.32
C GLY A 480 -2.06 32.34 2.61
N VAL A 481 -2.01 31.47 1.59
CA VAL A 481 -1.63 30.05 1.73
C VAL A 481 -0.12 29.91 1.62
N ASP A 482 0.52 29.23 2.58
CA ASP A 482 1.97 28.96 2.53
C ASP A 482 2.25 27.56 1.98
N PHE A 483 1.50 26.57 2.45
CA PHE A 483 1.65 25.18 2.07
C PHE A 483 0.31 24.50 1.78
N VAL A 484 0.33 23.52 0.88
CA VAL A 484 -0.79 22.64 0.59
C VAL A 484 -0.37 21.20 0.85
N VAL A 485 -1.12 20.45 1.62
CA VAL A 485 -1.00 18.99 1.73
C VAL A 485 -2.08 18.38 0.87
N GLN A 486 -1.69 17.72 -0.22
CA GLN A 486 -2.63 17.18 -1.19
C GLN A 486 -2.78 15.66 -1.03
N GLY A 487 -4.00 15.21 -0.74
CA GLY A 487 -4.47 13.83 -0.95
C GLY A 487 -5.40 13.69 -2.15
N GLY A 488 -5.80 12.47 -2.46
CA GLY A 488 -6.58 12.08 -3.64
C GLY A 488 -5.73 11.86 -4.88
N ILE A 489 -4.43 11.58 -4.71
CA ILE A 489 -3.55 11.16 -5.81
C ILE A 489 -3.36 9.65 -5.68
N ASP A 490 -3.92 8.88 -6.62
CA ASP A 490 -3.72 7.43 -6.69
C ASP A 490 -2.27 7.12 -7.16
N GLN A 491 -1.32 7.26 -6.23
CA GLN A 491 0.10 7.01 -6.46
C GLN A 491 0.77 6.52 -5.17
N ALA A 492 1.38 5.34 -5.23
CA ALA A 492 2.15 4.76 -4.12
C ALA A 492 3.35 5.63 -3.70
N GLU A 493 4.03 6.23 -4.68
CA GLU A 493 5.21 7.05 -4.45
C GLU A 493 4.88 8.48 -4.02
N ALA A 494 5.67 9.01 -3.07
CA ALA A 494 5.64 10.42 -2.73
C ALA A 494 6.16 11.31 -3.86
N ILE A 495 5.68 12.55 -3.90
CA ILE A 495 6.04 13.52 -4.94
C ILE A 495 6.86 14.63 -4.28
N PRO A 496 8.02 15.02 -4.86
CA PRO A 496 8.78 16.13 -4.32
C PRO A 496 7.94 17.41 -4.30
N PRO A 497 8.26 18.37 -3.42
CA PRO A 497 7.57 19.65 -3.34
C PRO A 497 7.32 20.29 -4.71
N VAL A 498 6.11 20.79 -4.92
CA VAL A 498 5.71 21.44 -6.18
C VAL A 498 5.28 22.86 -5.91
N ASP A 499 5.88 23.83 -6.62
CA ASP A 499 5.45 25.23 -6.60
C ASP A 499 4.03 25.39 -7.17
N ALA A 500 3.21 26.18 -6.49
CA ALA A 500 1.85 26.53 -6.85
C ALA A 500 1.61 28.05 -6.72
N ASP A 501 2.42 28.84 -7.43
CA ASP A 501 2.28 30.30 -7.55
C ASP A 501 2.43 31.03 -6.19
N GLY A 502 3.41 30.61 -5.37
CA GLY A 502 3.75 31.23 -4.09
C GLY A 502 3.60 30.31 -2.87
N ALA A 503 2.77 29.26 -2.98
CA ALA A 503 2.70 28.17 -2.02
C ALA A 503 3.42 26.91 -2.53
N PHE A 504 3.70 25.95 -1.65
CA PHE A 504 4.24 24.63 -2.03
C PHE A 504 3.28 23.50 -1.70
N ILE A 505 3.13 22.56 -2.65
CA ILE A 505 2.30 21.37 -2.51
C ILE A 505 3.16 20.18 -2.06
N PHE A 506 2.70 19.49 -1.03
CA PHE A 506 3.26 18.28 -0.45
C PHE A 506 2.33 17.09 -0.67
N HIS A 507 2.90 15.92 -0.97
CA HIS A 507 2.18 14.65 -1.11
C HIS A 507 3.10 13.50 -0.66
N SER A 508 2.59 12.60 0.19
CA SER A 508 3.41 11.57 0.85
C SER A 508 3.30 10.16 0.26
N GLY A 509 2.53 9.98 -0.82
CA GLY A 509 2.18 8.65 -1.34
C GLY A 509 0.90 8.12 -0.67
N ARG A 510 0.41 6.96 -1.12
CA ARG A 510 -0.74 6.26 -0.51
C ARG A 510 -0.32 5.12 0.43
N GLN A 511 -1.27 4.61 1.22
CA GLN A 511 -1.16 3.44 2.11
C GLN A 511 -0.04 3.50 3.16
N GLY A 512 0.48 4.71 3.42
CA GLY A 512 1.49 4.91 4.44
C GLY A 512 2.81 4.16 4.20
N GLN A 513 3.24 4.02 2.94
CA GLN A 513 4.53 3.39 2.60
C GLN A 513 5.75 4.17 3.10
N GLY A 514 5.56 5.45 3.41
CA GLY A 514 6.56 6.34 3.98
C GLY A 514 5.92 7.46 4.81
N LEU A 515 6.76 8.25 5.47
CA LEU A 515 6.37 9.46 6.19
C LEU A 515 7.05 10.66 5.54
N LEU A 516 6.28 11.66 5.11
CA LEU A 516 6.85 12.91 4.63
C LEU A 516 7.12 13.84 5.82
N VAL A 517 8.38 14.27 5.93
CA VAL A 517 8.86 15.20 6.95
C VAL A 517 9.23 16.52 6.29
N VAL A 518 8.61 17.61 6.73
CA VAL A 518 8.91 18.97 6.25
C VAL A 518 9.45 19.80 7.41
N ASP A 519 10.74 20.06 7.38
CA ASP A 519 11.42 20.96 8.30
C ASP A 519 11.21 22.39 7.84
N ILE A 520 10.54 23.21 8.65
CA ILE A 520 10.16 24.59 8.32
C ILE A 520 11.02 25.57 9.09
N PHE A 521 11.62 26.51 8.36
CA PHE A 521 12.45 27.59 8.88
C PHE A 521 11.71 28.92 8.69
N LYS A 522 11.01 29.39 9.72
CA LYS A 522 10.35 30.70 9.71
C LYS A 522 11.27 31.75 10.37
N ARG A 523 11.51 32.85 9.65
CA ARG A 523 12.34 34.01 10.06
C ARG A 523 11.55 35.31 10.03
N ASP A 524 10.65 35.47 9.06
CA ASP A 524 9.78 36.62 8.88
C ASP A 524 8.44 36.19 8.21
N ASP A 525 7.69 37.12 7.63
CA ASP A 525 6.41 36.88 6.97
C ASP A 525 6.50 36.86 5.43
N GLY A 526 7.72 36.69 4.89
CA GLY A 526 7.98 36.55 3.46
C GLY A 526 7.67 35.16 2.89
N ALA A 527 7.82 35.02 1.58
CA ALA A 527 7.63 33.76 0.87
C ALA A 527 8.67 32.70 1.25
N TYR A 528 8.28 31.43 1.22
CA TYR A 528 9.17 30.31 1.48
C TYR A 528 10.01 29.94 0.25
N THR A 529 11.22 29.46 0.49
CA THR A 529 12.08 28.86 -0.54
C THR A 529 12.22 27.36 -0.30
N ASP A 530 12.11 26.56 -1.37
CA ASP A 530 12.45 25.14 -1.31
C ASP A 530 13.96 24.94 -1.15
N TRP A 531 14.34 24.36 0.00
CA TRP A 531 15.71 24.00 0.37
C TRP A 531 15.87 22.48 0.57
N SER A 532 15.07 21.70 -0.17
CA SER A 532 15.08 20.24 -0.10
C SER A 532 16.19 19.65 -0.97
N ASP A 533 17.01 18.77 -0.38
CA ASP A 533 17.92 17.92 -1.17
C ASP A 533 17.09 17.03 -2.11
N TRP A 534 15.94 16.56 -1.65
CA TRP A 534 15.05 15.70 -2.41
C TRP A 534 14.61 16.33 -3.73
N THR A 535 14.10 17.57 -3.72
CA THR A 535 13.76 18.32 -4.94
C THR A 535 14.96 18.48 -5.85
N THR A 536 16.12 18.84 -5.27
CA THR A 536 17.36 19.04 -6.04
C THR A 536 17.81 17.76 -6.74
N GLU A 537 17.73 16.61 -6.06
CA GLU A 537 18.14 15.32 -6.61
C GLU A 537 17.18 14.84 -7.71
N VAL A 538 15.87 15.03 -7.52
CA VAL A 538 14.88 14.71 -8.57
C VAL A 538 15.10 15.57 -9.82
N GLU A 539 15.31 16.88 -9.67
CA GLU A 539 15.59 17.76 -10.81
C GLU A 539 16.93 17.42 -11.49
N ARG A 540 17.94 17.05 -10.72
CA ARG A 540 19.21 16.55 -11.26
C ARG A 540 19.00 15.30 -12.11
N GLY A 541 18.30 14.31 -11.59
CA GLY A 541 17.97 13.09 -12.33
C GLY A 541 17.19 13.37 -13.61
N ARG A 542 16.18 14.25 -13.55
CA ARG A 542 15.39 14.67 -14.73
C ARG A 542 16.26 15.32 -15.80
N LEU A 543 17.17 16.21 -15.42
CA LEU A 543 18.11 16.82 -16.35
C LEU A 543 19.06 15.78 -16.93
N GLU A 544 19.58 14.86 -16.13
CA GLU A 544 20.48 13.81 -16.60
C GLU A 544 19.82 12.88 -17.62
N THR A 545 18.57 12.45 -17.40
CA THR A 545 17.81 11.68 -18.38
C THR A 545 17.63 12.45 -19.69
N ARG A 546 17.19 13.73 -19.63
CA ARG A 546 17.03 14.56 -20.84
C ARG A 546 18.33 14.81 -21.58
N MET A 547 19.43 14.97 -20.84
CA MET A 547 20.76 15.14 -21.40
C MET A 547 21.19 13.86 -22.12
N GLU A 548 20.92 12.69 -21.55
CA GLU A 548 21.24 11.41 -22.18
C GLU A 548 20.42 11.17 -23.45
N GLU A 549 19.10 11.37 -23.40
CA GLU A 549 18.23 11.28 -24.58
C GLU A 549 18.70 12.21 -25.72
N LEU A 550 19.13 13.42 -25.37
CA LEU A 550 19.63 14.38 -26.35
C LEU A 550 21.01 13.99 -26.89
N ARG A 551 21.89 13.41 -26.07
CA ARG A 551 23.18 12.87 -26.51
C ARG A 551 22.99 11.72 -27.49
N THR A 552 22.15 10.74 -27.17
CA THR A 552 21.86 9.61 -28.08
C THR A 552 21.34 10.12 -29.42
N ARG A 553 20.39 11.08 -29.41
CA ARG A 553 19.88 11.67 -30.65
C ARG A 553 20.96 12.41 -31.46
N LEU A 554 21.86 13.12 -30.79
CA LEU A 554 22.98 13.81 -31.43
C LEU A 554 24.00 12.84 -32.03
N GLU A 555 24.21 11.68 -31.40
CA GLU A 555 25.06 10.61 -31.94
C GLU A 555 24.44 9.99 -33.20
N ASP A 556 23.14 9.71 -33.17
CA ASP A 556 22.40 9.22 -34.34
C ASP A 556 22.48 10.20 -35.52
N TRP A 557 22.32 11.50 -35.25
CA TRP A 557 22.39 12.56 -36.28
C TRP A 557 23.80 12.81 -36.80
N ALA A 558 24.85 12.53 -36.02
CA ALA A 558 26.22 12.77 -36.45
C ALA A 558 26.67 11.89 -37.63
N GLY A 559 25.93 10.80 -37.90
CA GLY A 559 26.17 9.90 -39.03
C GLY A 559 25.13 9.99 -40.16
N ASP A 560 24.18 10.92 -40.08
CA ASP A 560 23.09 11.07 -41.06
C ASP A 560 23.24 12.39 -41.85
N ASP A 561 23.71 12.27 -43.09
CA ASP A 561 23.92 13.40 -44.01
C ASP A 561 22.61 14.11 -44.41
N SER A 562 21.44 13.56 -44.06
CA SER A 562 20.14 14.19 -44.31
C SER A 562 19.71 15.20 -43.24
N VAL A 563 20.43 15.26 -42.11
CA VAL A 563 20.13 16.18 -40.99
C VAL A 563 20.87 17.51 -41.18
N ASP A 564 20.17 18.63 -40.98
CA ASP A 564 20.77 19.97 -41.08
C ASP A 564 21.80 20.21 -39.97
N GLU A 565 23.02 20.60 -40.35
CA GLU A 565 24.12 20.91 -39.42
C GLU A 565 23.75 22.02 -38.42
N ASN A 566 22.88 22.96 -38.81
CA ASN A 566 22.40 24.01 -37.92
C ASN A 566 21.50 23.45 -36.79
N ASP A 567 20.72 22.41 -37.07
CA ASP A 567 19.89 21.75 -36.06
C ASP A 567 20.77 20.98 -35.07
N VAL A 568 21.80 20.27 -35.56
CA VAL A 568 22.81 19.63 -34.72
C VAL A 568 23.50 20.65 -33.81
N ARG A 569 23.92 21.80 -34.35
CA ARG A 569 24.53 22.88 -33.56
C ARG A 569 23.59 23.44 -32.49
N THR A 570 22.31 23.62 -32.83
CA THR A 570 21.29 24.11 -31.89
C THR A 570 21.08 23.14 -30.73
N GLN A 571 21.00 21.84 -31.02
CA GLN A 571 20.86 20.82 -29.99
C GLN A 571 22.11 20.68 -29.11
N ARG A 572 23.33 20.81 -29.66
CA ARG A 572 24.57 20.85 -28.85
C ARG A 572 24.59 22.03 -27.88
N ALA A 573 24.20 23.22 -28.34
CA ALA A 573 24.10 24.38 -27.45
C ALA A 573 23.02 24.18 -26.36
N ARG A 574 21.94 23.45 -26.67
CA ARG A 574 20.93 23.07 -25.67
C ARG A 574 21.52 22.12 -24.61
N LEU A 575 22.29 21.13 -25.02
CA LEU A 575 22.97 20.20 -24.12
C LEU A 575 23.94 20.94 -23.17
N GLU A 576 24.75 21.86 -23.69
CA GLU A 576 25.68 22.67 -22.87
C GLU A 576 24.97 23.53 -21.82
N ARG A 577 23.79 24.09 -22.16
CA ARG A 577 22.95 24.80 -21.19
C ARG A 577 22.45 23.88 -20.08
N MET A 578 21.95 22.68 -20.44
CA MET A 578 21.51 21.68 -19.47
C MET A 578 22.66 21.23 -18.55
N GLU A 579 23.86 21.05 -19.09
CA GLU A 579 25.05 20.70 -18.29
C GLU A 579 25.43 21.79 -17.29
N THR A 580 25.28 23.05 -17.69
CA THR A 580 25.51 24.21 -16.83
C THR A 580 24.45 24.32 -15.74
N GLU A 581 23.18 24.13 -16.09
CA GLU A 581 22.05 24.08 -15.16
C GLU A 581 22.25 22.99 -14.11
N ARG A 582 22.57 21.76 -14.54
CA ARG A 582 22.86 20.63 -13.64
C ARG A 582 24.01 20.93 -12.66
N ARG A 583 25.10 21.56 -13.13
CA ARG A 583 26.21 21.98 -12.25
C ARG A 583 25.79 23.06 -11.24
N GLY A 584 24.77 23.85 -11.58
CA GLY A 584 24.20 24.89 -10.71
C GLY A 584 23.20 24.36 -9.68
N LEU A 585 22.59 23.19 -9.91
CA LEU A 585 21.64 22.54 -9.00
C LEU A 585 22.33 22.03 -7.72
N ARG A 586 22.40 22.90 -6.73
CA ARG A 586 22.78 22.59 -5.35
C ARG A 586 21.93 23.45 -4.40
N PRO A 587 21.47 22.91 -3.27
CA PRO A 587 20.86 23.75 -2.25
C PRO A 587 21.88 24.81 -1.80
N PRO A 588 21.45 26.05 -1.53
CA PRO A 588 22.33 27.06 -0.95
C PRO A 588 22.97 26.56 0.35
N ALA A 589 24.22 26.96 0.61
CA ALA A 589 24.99 26.49 1.77
C ALA A 589 24.43 26.96 3.12
N THR A 590 23.53 27.95 3.09
CA THR A 590 22.83 28.50 4.25
C THR A 590 21.35 28.58 3.94
N VAL A 591 20.51 28.40 4.97
CA VAL A 591 19.06 28.53 4.84
C VAL A 591 18.68 29.97 4.45
N PRO A 592 18.00 30.19 3.31
CA PRO A 592 17.64 31.52 2.86
C PRO A 592 16.35 31.99 3.54
N GLY A 593 16.39 33.06 4.35
CA GLY A 593 15.19 33.67 4.93
C GLY A 593 14.17 32.65 5.46
N ASN A 594 12.93 32.76 4.99
CA ASN A 594 11.94 31.70 5.10
C ASN A 594 12.23 30.56 4.12
N ALA A 595 12.32 29.34 4.63
CA ALA A 595 12.60 28.16 3.81
C ALA A 595 11.97 26.90 4.41
N PHE A 596 11.94 25.82 3.62
CA PHE A 596 11.62 24.49 4.11
C PHE A 596 12.53 23.44 3.48
N SER A 597 12.67 22.29 4.15
CA SER A 597 13.34 21.11 3.61
C SER A 597 12.43 19.90 3.79
N ALA A 598 11.99 19.34 2.67
CA ALA A 598 11.15 18.15 2.62
C ALA A 598 12.01 16.88 2.44
N THR A 599 11.73 15.87 3.25
CA THR A 599 12.36 14.55 3.19
C THR A 599 11.28 13.48 3.25
N TRP A 600 11.27 12.59 2.26
CA TRP A 600 10.43 11.39 2.32
C TRP A 600 11.21 10.25 3.02
N LEU A 601 10.67 9.79 4.15
CA LEU A 601 11.23 8.69 4.91
C LEU A 601 10.47 7.41 4.59
N GLU A 602 11.07 6.56 3.77
CA GLU A 602 10.52 5.23 3.48
C GLU A 602 10.39 4.40 4.78
N LEU A 603 9.36 3.56 4.86
CA LEU A 603 9.15 2.61 5.95
C LEU A 603 9.44 1.18 5.46
N PRO A 604 10.71 0.72 5.48
CA PRO A 604 11.07 -0.61 5.03
C PRO A 604 10.60 -1.70 6.00
N PRO A 605 10.63 -3.00 5.58
CA PRO A 605 10.18 -4.12 6.41
C PRO A 605 10.86 -4.24 7.77
N ASP A 606 12.12 -3.81 7.86
CA ASP A 606 12.99 -3.84 9.05
C ASP A 606 12.90 -2.56 9.90
N ALA A 607 12.09 -1.58 9.50
CA ALA A 607 11.84 -0.41 10.34
C ALA A 607 11.18 -0.81 11.65
N SER A 608 11.54 -0.08 12.72
CA SER A 608 11.01 -0.32 14.06
C SER A 608 9.50 -0.16 14.08
N GLN A 609 8.82 -0.97 14.90
CA GLN A 609 7.37 -0.94 15.10
C GLN A 609 7.03 -0.35 16.48
N ALA A 610 5.98 0.46 16.56
CA ALA A 610 5.48 0.97 17.81
C ALA A 610 4.70 -0.13 18.55
N ALA A 611 5.30 -0.68 19.61
CA ALA A 611 4.69 -1.78 20.37
C ALA A 611 3.24 -1.52 20.85
N PRO A 612 2.83 -0.31 21.26
CA PRO A 612 1.42 -0.02 21.55
C PRO A 612 0.50 -0.26 20.35
N VAL A 613 0.88 0.24 19.17
CA VAL A 613 0.08 0.12 17.94
C VAL A 613 0.06 -1.32 17.44
N THR A 614 1.19 -2.03 17.46
CA THR A 614 1.23 -3.47 17.12
C THR A 614 0.25 -4.28 17.98
N ARG A 615 0.18 -4.01 19.29
CA ARG A 615 -0.79 -4.69 20.18
C ARG A 615 -2.25 -4.36 19.84
N MET A 616 -2.53 -3.13 19.41
CA MET A 616 -3.88 -2.74 18.96
C MET A 616 -4.28 -3.52 17.69
N ILE A 617 -3.36 -3.62 16.71
CA ILE A 617 -3.54 -4.39 15.48
C ILE A 617 -3.77 -5.88 15.79
N ASP A 618 -2.94 -6.49 16.65
CA ASP A 618 -3.10 -7.89 17.05
C ASP A 618 -4.45 -8.14 17.73
N SER A 619 -4.91 -7.19 18.55
CA SER A 619 -6.21 -7.27 19.22
C SER A 619 -7.37 -7.17 18.22
N TYR A 620 -7.23 -6.34 17.19
CA TYR A 620 -8.20 -6.24 16.12
C TYR A 620 -8.30 -7.55 15.33
N TYR A 621 -7.17 -8.12 14.92
CA TYR A 621 -7.19 -9.39 14.16
C TYR A 621 -7.82 -10.52 14.96
N ARG A 622 -7.47 -10.71 16.24
CA ARG A 622 -8.15 -11.68 17.11
C ARG A 622 -9.65 -11.45 17.20
N ARG A 623 -10.08 -10.20 17.41
CA ARG A 623 -11.51 -9.84 17.50
C ARG A 623 -12.26 -10.17 16.20
N VAL A 624 -11.67 -9.84 15.06
CA VAL A 624 -12.23 -10.15 13.73
C VAL A 624 -12.30 -11.66 13.54
N ASN A 625 -11.23 -12.37 13.86
CA ASN A 625 -11.13 -13.81 13.68
C ASN A 625 -12.19 -14.56 14.50
N GLU A 626 -12.31 -14.23 15.80
CA GLU A 626 -13.33 -14.78 16.70
C GLU A 626 -14.76 -14.46 16.22
N ASN A 627 -15.00 -13.23 15.77
CA ASN A 627 -16.31 -12.82 15.29
C ASN A 627 -16.69 -13.55 13.99
N ASN A 628 -15.79 -13.56 13.01
CA ASN A 628 -16.06 -14.11 11.69
C ASN A 628 -16.21 -15.64 11.75
N ALA A 629 -15.44 -16.32 12.60
CA ALA A 629 -15.63 -17.73 12.90
C ALA A 629 -17.07 -18.06 13.35
N ARG A 630 -17.68 -17.15 14.13
CA ARG A 630 -19.03 -17.31 14.67
C ARG A 630 -20.11 -16.86 13.69
N VAL A 631 -19.97 -15.67 13.11
CA VAL A 631 -20.98 -15.05 12.23
C VAL A 631 -21.12 -15.83 10.93
N PHE A 632 -20.01 -16.32 10.39
CA PHE A 632 -19.99 -17.08 9.14
C PHE A 632 -19.95 -18.59 9.37
N ALA A 633 -20.19 -19.11 10.58
CA ALA A 633 -20.09 -20.54 10.87
C ALA A 633 -20.93 -21.42 9.92
N ASP A 634 -22.11 -20.92 9.52
CA ASP A 634 -23.05 -21.60 8.63
C ASP A 634 -22.88 -21.22 7.14
N LEU A 635 -21.89 -20.37 6.81
CA LEU A 635 -21.62 -19.96 5.44
C LEU A 635 -20.97 -21.10 4.66
N VAL A 636 -21.77 -21.77 3.84
CA VAL A 636 -21.34 -22.80 2.90
C VAL A 636 -21.31 -22.26 1.46
N PRO A 637 -20.39 -22.76 0.61
CA PRO A 637 -20.35 -22.36 -0.79
C PRO A 637 -21.60 -22.85 -1.53
N GLU A 638 -21.92 -22.24 -2.67
CA GLU A 638 -22.94 -22.77 -3.57
C GLU A 638 -22.59 -24.22 -3.95
N ALA A 639 -23.59 -25.10 -4.03
CA ALA A 639 -23.37 -26.46 -4.50
C ALA A 639 -23.00 -26.44 -6.00
N PRO A 640 -22.09 -27.32 -6.46
CA PRO A 640 -21.87 -27.51 -7.89
C PRO A 640 -23.18 -27.95 -8.56
N ALA A 641 -23.45 -27.46 -9.76
CA ALA A 641 -24.61 -27.89 -10.54
C ALA A 641 -24.53 -29.41 -10.82
N GLU A 642 -25.69 -30.05 -10.99
CA GLU A 642 -25.74 -31.50 -11.23
C GLU A 642 -24.87 -31.90 -12.43
N GLY A 643 -23.96 -32.85 -12.19
CA GLY A 643 -23.01 -33.34 -13.19
C GLY A 643 -21.81 -32.42 -13.48
N GLN A 644 -21.62 -31.33 -12.73
CA GLN A 644 -20.40 -30.52 -12.78
C GLN A 644 -19.35 -31.03 -11.78
N PRO A 645 -18.05 -30.85 -12.09
CA PRO A 645 -16.98 -31.28 -11.20
C PRO A 645 -16.96 -30.44 -9.91
N HIS A 646 -16.47 -31.06 -8.83
CA HIS A 646 -16.33 -30.45 -7.51
C HIS A 646 -14.90 -30.58 -6.98
N TYR A 647 -14.59 -29.76 -5.98
CA TYR A 647 -13.27 -29.75 -5.38
C TYR A 647 -13.07 -30.96 -4.47
N VAL A 648 -11.91 -31.60 -4.57
CA VAL A 648 -11.56 -32.82 -3.80
C VAL A 648 -10.35 -32.64 -2.89
N GLY A 649 -9.64 -31.51 -2.99
CA GLY A 649 -8.46 -31.18 -2.21
C GLY A 649 -7.17 -31.81 -2.74
N SER A 650 -6.04 -31.18 -2.42
CA SER A 650 -4.72 -31.57 -2.98
C SER A 650 -4.27 -32.98 -2.60
N GLN A 651 -4.76 -33.52 -1.48
CA GLN A 651 -4.42 -34.88 -1.04
C GLN A 651 -5.00 -35.96 -1.98
N ALA A 652 -6.15 -35.71 -2.61
CA ALA A 652 -6.75 -36.64 -3.56
C ALA A 652 -5.90 -36.81 -4.84
N CYS A 653 -5.03 -35.85 -5.14
CA CYS A 653 -4.10 -35.92 -6.28
C CYS A 653 -2.87 -36.83 -5.99
N GLY A 654 -2.61 -37.14 -4.73
CA GLY A 654 -1.48 -37.95 -4.28
C GLY A 654 -1.65 -39.46 -4.52
N GLY A 655 -0.89 -40.27 -3.79
CA GLY A 655 -0.94 -41.73 -3.87
C GLY A 655 -0.26 -42.27 -5.12
N ASP A 656 -0.96 -43.07 -5.91
CA ASP A 656 -0.35 -43.78 -7.04
C ASP A 656 -0.17 -42.89 -8.29
N CYS A 657 -0.74 -41.67 -8.31
CA CYS A 657 -0.75 -40.79 -9.48
C CYS A 657 0.28 -39.65 -9.42
N HIS A 658 0.16 -38.70 -8.47
CA HIS A 658 1.01 -37.49 -8.41
C HIS A 658 1.74 -37.28 -7.07
N GLN A 659 2.10 -38.34 -6.35
CA GLN A 659 2.75 -38.21 -5.03
C GLN A 659 3.97 -37.28 -5.03
N GLY A 660 4.85 -37.38 -6.02
CA GLY A 660 6.03 -36.51 -6.10
C GLY A 660 5.70 -35.01 -6.24
N ALA A 661 4.61 -34.67 -6.94
CA ALA A 661 4.13 -33.29 -7.03
C ALA A 661 3.54 -32.82 -5.71
N VAL A 662 2.73 -33.66 -5.05
CA VAL A 662 2.11 -33.36 -3.75
C VAL A 662 3.17 -33.15 -2.66
N ASP A 663 4.19 -34.01 -2.61
CA ASP A 663 5.30 -33.91 -1.65
C ASP A 663 6.04 -32.58 -1.81
N TRP A 664 6.34 -32.18 -3.06
CA TRP A 664 6.98 -30.90 -3.33
C TRP A 664 6.07 -29.71 -2.98
N TRP A 665 4.81 -29.76 -3.39
CA TRP A 665 3.86 -28.65 -3.20
C TRP A 665 3.59 -28.37 -1.72
N THR A 666 3.52 -29.42 -0.89
CA THR A 666 3.33 -29.30 0.57
C THR A 666 4.47 -28.52 1.25
N GLY A 667 5.68 -28.52 0.66
CA GLY A 667 6.80 -27.71 1.14
C GLY A 667 6.86 -26.30 0.55
N HIS A 668 6.12 -26.02 -0.53
CA HIS A 668 6.11 -24.72 -1.20
C HIS A 668 5.35 -23.65 -0.38
N ALA A 669 5.54 -22.37 -0.71
CA ALA A 669 4.83 -21.27 -0.05
C ALA A 669 3.30 -21.41 -0.22
N HIS A 670 2.84 -21.74 -1.43
CA HIS A 670 1.42 -21.98 -1.71
C HIS A 670 0.82 -23.12 -0.87
N GLY A 671 1.51 -24.25 -0.75
CA GLY A 671 1.05 -25.40 0.05
C GLY A 671 1.13 -25.19 1.56
N ARG A 672 1.63 -24.04 2.02
CA ARG A 672 1.65 -23.62 3.43
C ARG A 672 0.97 -22.27 3.67
N ALA A 673 0.27 -21.75 2.66
CA ALA A 673 -0.27 -20.39 2.70
C ALA A 673 -1.18 -20.18 3.91
N TYR A 674 -2.07 -21.10 4.24
CA TYR A 674 -3.04 -20.90 5.31
C TYR A 674 -2.40 -20.82 6.70
N ALA A 675 -1.29 -21.53 6.92
CA ALA A 675 -0.57 -21.48 8.20
C ALA A 675 -0.11 -20.05 8.55
N THR A 676 0.25 -19.25 7.54
CA THR A 676 0.63 -17.83 7.73
C THR A 676 -0.50 -16.96 8.26
N LEU A 677 -1.76 -17.36 8.04
CA LEU A 677 -2.93 -16.69 8.63
C LEU A 677 -3.15 -17.14 10.07
N THR A 678 -3.07 -18.45 10.32
CA THR A 678 -3.25 -19.01 11.67
C THR A 678 -2.21 -18.50 12.66
N GLU A 679 -0.97 -18.29 12.23
CA GLU A 679 0.09 -17.72 13.07
C GLU A 679 -0.19 -16.27 13.51
N LEU A 680 -1.10 -15.57 12.83
CA LEU A 680 -1.40 -14.15 13.03
C LEU A 680 -2.87 -13.90 13.41
N ASP A 681 -3.65 -14.94 13.72
CA ASP A 681 -5.10 -14.87 13.98
C ASP A 681 -5.87 -14.21 12.82
N LYS A 682 -5.59 -14.61 11.57
CA LYS A 682 -6.21 -14.05 10.35
C LYS A 682 -6.95 -15.06 9.49
N GLU A 683 -7.08 -16.30 9.93
CA GLU A 683 -7.64 -17.39 9.13
C GLU A 683 -9.11 -17.19 8.76
N PHE A 684 -9.84 -16.38 9.53
CA PHE A 684 -11.21 -15.96 9.25
C PHE A 684 -11.31 -14.48 8.82
N ASN A 685 -10.20 -13.83 8.48
CA ASN A 685 -10.24 -12.46 7.95
C ASN A 685 -10.67 -12.48 6.48
N LEU A 686 -11.71 -11.72 6.16
CA LEU A 686 -12.33 -11.72 4.82
C LEU A 686 -11.39 -11.21 3.73
N SER A 687 -10.46 -10.32 4.08
CA SER A 687 -9.44 -9.75 3.19
C SER A 687 -8.28 -10.70 2.93
N CYS A 688 -8.06 -11.70 3.79
CA CYS A 688 -6.89 -12.56 3.74
C CYS A 688 -7.22 -13.97 3.22
N VAL A 689 -8.33 -14.55 3.68
CA VAL A 689 -8.61 -15.97 3.45
C VAL A 689 -8.68 -16.33 1.97
N GLY A 690 -9.20 -15.43 1.12
CA GLY A 690 -9.45 -15.70 -0.30
C GLY A 690 -8.21 -16.10 -1.11
N CYS A 691 -7.04 -15.57 -0.74
CA CYS A 691 -5.76 -15.90 -1.38
C CYS A 691 -5.03 -17.08 -0.71
N HIS A 692 -5.55 -17.62 0.39
CA HIS A 692 -4.89 -18.63 1.24
C HIS A 692 -5.62 -19.97 1.28
N VAL A 693 -6.72 -20.11 0.54
CA VAL A 693 -7.51 -21.34 0.41
C VAL A 693 -7.76 -21.68 -1.06
N THR A 694 -8.23 -22.90 -1.30
CA THR A 694 -8.56 -23.40 -2.63
C THR A 694 -10.03 -23.16 -2.94
N GLY A 695 -10.34 -22.58 -4.09
CA GLY A 695 -11.72 -22.41 -4.57
C GLY A 695 -12.57 -21.44 -3.75
N TYR A 696 -11.99 -20.36 -3.22
CA TYR A 696 -12.72 -19.40 -2.40
C TYR A 696 -13.96 -18.82 -3.10
N MET A 697 -15.12 -18.95 -2.45
CA MET A 697 -16.44 -18.56 -2.94
C MET A 697 -16.83 -19.15 -4.31
N LYS A 698 -16.17 -20.24 -4.73
CA LYS A 698 -16.55 -21.01 -5.93
C LYS A 698 -17.51 -22.14 -5.56
N ALA A 699 -18.32 -22.58 -6.53
CA ALA A 699 -19.26 -23.67 -6.30
C ALA A 699 -18.52 -24.96 -5.89
N GLY A 700 -18.92 -25.55 -4.77
CA GLY A 700 -18.26 -26.70 -4.13
C GLY A 700 -16.88 -26.41 -3.54
N GLY A 701 -16.47 -25.14 -3.46
CA GLY A 701 -15.15 -24.71 -3.01
C GLY A 701 -15.09 -24.39 -1.51
N SER A 702 -14.37 -23.33 -1.15
CA SER A 702 -14.23 -22.88 0.23
C SER A 702 -14.95 -21.56 0.50
N THR A 703 -15.21 -21.28 1.77
CA THR A 703 -15.61 -19.96 2.28
C THR A 703 -14.63 -19.57 3.39
N VAL A 704 -14.90 -18.46 4.09
CA VAL A 704 -14.05 -18.02 5.20
C VAL A 704 -13.95 -19.08 6.31
N THR A 705 -15.03 -19.79 6.57
CA THR A 705 -15.18 -20.79 7.66
C THR A 705 -15.35 -22.22 7.16
N HIS A 706 -15.60 -22.42 5.86
CA HIS A 706 -15.79 -23.74 5.26
C HIS A 706 -14.64 -24.10 4.34
N ASN A 707 -13.94 -25.21 4.61
CA ASN A 707 -12.79 -25.66 3.81
C ASN A 707 -12.77 -27.18 3.57
N LEU A 708 -13.94 -27.83 3.52
CA LEU A 708 -14.11 -29.29 3.38
C LEU A 708 -13.27 -30.09 4.40
N ASP A 709 -13.50 -29.87 5.69
CA ASP A 709 -12.78 -30.54 6.79
C ASP A 709 -11.23 -30.43 6.67
N GLY A 710 -10.76 -29.28 6.17
CA GLY A 710 -9.35 -28.99 5.96
C GLY A 710 -8.79 -29.34 4.58
N ALA A 711 -9.56 -29.99 3.70
CA ALA A 711 -9.08 -30.42 2.39
C ALA A 711 -8.75 -29.27 1.42
N LEU A 712 -9.40 -28.11 1.59
CA LEU A 712 -9.20 -26.91 0.77
C LEU A 712 -8.32 -25.84 1.42
N VAL A 713 -7.70 -26.17 2.55
CA VAL A 713 -6.70 -25.32 3.19
C VAL A 713 -5.47 -25.23 2.29
N ASN A 714 -4.88 -24.02 2.23
CA ASN A 714 -3.78 -23.63 1.34
C ASN A 714 -4.20 -23.35 -0.11
N VAL A 715 -3.29 -22.75 -0.87
CA VAL A 715 -3.41 -22.64 -2.34
C VAL A 715 -3.03 -24.01 -2.91
N GLY A 716 -4.03 -24.85 -3.16
CA GLY A 716 -3.89 -26.24 -3.57
C GLY A 716 -3.80 -26.43 -5.09
N CYS A 717 -3.70 -27.69 -5.53
CA CYS A 717 -3.62 -28.03 -6.96
C CYS A 717 -4.80 -27.46 -7.75
N GLU A 718 -6.00 -27.53 -7.17
CA GLU A 718 -7.25 -27.09 -7.81
C GLU A 718 -7.41 -25.57 -7.87
N SER A 719 -6.55 -24.79 -7.19
CA SER A 719 -6.49 -23.32 -7.37
C SER A 719 -6.01 -22.95 -8.77
N CYS A 720 -5.15 -23.78 -9.38
CA CYS A 720 -4.66 -23.57 -10.73
C CYS A 720 -5.38 -24.44 -11.76
N HIS A 721 -5.56 -25.72 -11.43
CA HIS A 721 -6.09 -26.71 -12.37
C HIS A 721 -7.63 -26.77 -12.40
N GLY A 722 -8.32 -26.16 -11.43
CA GLY A 722 -9.76 -26.27 -11.27
C GLY A 722 -10.19 -27.55 -10.53
N PRO A 723 -11.51 -27.76 -10.35
CA PRO A 723 -12.06 -28.87 -9.57
C PRO A 723 -11.71 -30.24 -10.17
N GLY A 724 -11.22 -31.17 -9.34
CA GLY A 724 -10.58 -32.41 -9.75
C GLY A 724 -11.44 -33.68 -9.67
N SER A 725 -12.69 -33.63 -9.23
CA SER A 725 -13.51 -34.83 -8.97
C SER A 725 -13.61 -35.79 -10.16
N ASP A 726 -13.83 -35.23 -11.36
CA ASP A 726 -14.01 -36.03 -12.57
C ASP A 726 -12.67 -36.63 -13.01
N HIS A 727 -11.58 -35.87 -12.85
CA HIS A 727 -10.23 -36.32 -13.13
C HIS A 727 -9.81 -37.48 -12.23
N VAL A 728 -10.05 -37.38 -10.92
CA VAL A 728 -9.75 -38.46 -9.97
C VAL A 728 -10.55 -39.72 -10.30
N SER A 729 -11.78 -39.57 -10.79
CA SER A 729 -12.65 -40.69 -11.15
C SER A 729 -12.27 -41.34 -12.49
N ALA A 730 -11.86 -40.54 -13.48
CA ALA A 730 -11.55 -40.98 -14.84
C ALA A 730 -10.38 -40.16 -15.44
N PRO A 731 -9.13 -40.45 -15.04
CA PRO A 731 -7.98 -39.57 -15.33
C PRO A 731 -7.63 -39.44 -16.82
N GLU A 732 -7.94 -40.46 -17.63
CA GLU A 732 -7.74 -40.44 -19.08
C GLU A 732 -8.87 -39.71 -19.84
N GLU A 733 -10.08 -39.68 -19.26
CA GLU A 733 -11.28 -39.14 -19.91
C GLU A 733 -11.54 -37.68 -19.52
N ALA A 734 -11.12 -37.27 -18.32
CA ALA A 734 -11.28 -35.93 -17.78
C ALA A 734 -9.92 -35.32 -17.39
N PRO A 735 -9.04 -34.97 -18.35
CA PRO A 735 -7.76 -34.36 -18.03
C PRO A 735 -7.94 -32.93 -17.51
N LEU A 736 -7.18 -32.58 -16.47
CA LEU A 736 -7.11 -31.20 -15.99
C LEU A 736 -6.20 -30.33 -16.90
N PRO A 737 -6.48 -29.01 -17.04
CA PRO A 737 -5.64 -28.08 -17.78
C PRO A 737 -4.21 -28.06 -17.24
N ARG A 738 -3.20 -28.25 -18.10
CA ARG A 738 -1.78 -28.14 -17.72
C ARG A 738 -1.20 -26.76 -18.00
N ASP A 739 -1.68 -26.12 -19.05
CA ASP A 739 -1.33 -24.75 -19.39
C ASP A 739 -2.29 -23.81 -18.65
N ILE A 740 -1.79 -23.20 -17.59
CA ILE A 740 -2.56 -22.27 -16.74
C ILE A 740 -2.53 -20.89 -17.39
N ALA A 741 -3.63 -20.15 -17.35
CA ALA A 741 -3.64 -18.77 -17.83
C ALA A 741 -3.14 -17.81 -16.73
N GLU A 742 -2.45 -16.74 -17.13
CA GLU A 742 -1.99 -15.68 -16.21
C GLU A 742 -3.13 -15.13 -15.34
N GLY A 743 -4.35 -15.04 -15.89
CA GLY A 743 -5.56 -14.61 -15.19
C GLY A 743 -5.84 -15.36 -13.88
N VAL A 744 -5.38 -16.61 -13.75
CA VAL A 744 -5.53 -17.39 -12.52
C VAL A 744 -4.62 -16.85 -11.42
N CYS A 745 -3.38 -16.50 -11.78
CA CYS A 745 -2.36 -16.02 -10.83
C CYS A 745 -2.65 -14.61 -10.34
N VAL A 746 -3.08 -13.71 -11.24
CA VAL A 746 -3.27 -12.28 -10.91
C VAL A 746 -4.51 -12.00 -10.05
N SER A 747 -5.31 -13.03 -9.76
CA SER A 747 -6.35 -12.96 -8.73
C SER A 747 -5.78 -12.73 -7.33
N CYS A 748 -4.56 -13.22 -7.09
CA CYS A 748 -3.83 -13.07 -5.83
C CYS A 748 -2.52 -12.28 -6.02
N HIS A 749 -1.89 -12.38 -7.19
CA HIS A 749 -0.67 -11.64 -7.52
C HIS A 749 -1.00 -10.35 -8.28
N ASN A 750 -1.34 -9.31 -7.53
CA ASN A 750 -1.53 -7.96 -8.05
C ASN A 750 -0.45 -7.01 -7.52
N GLN A 751 -0.55 -5.72 -7.84
CA GLN A 751 0.43 -4.73 -7.38
C GLN A 751 0.54 -4.65 -5.85
N GLU A 752 -0.54 -4.95 -5.12
CA GLU A 752 -0.58 -4.87 -3.66
C GLU A 752 0.03 -6.10 -2.98
N HIS A 753 -0.16 -7.27 -3.58
CA HIS A 753 0.24 -8.55 -2.98
C HIS A 753 1.52 -9.12 -3.57
N SER A 754 1.92 -8.70 -4.77
CA SER A 754 3.10 -9.20 -5.47
C SER A 754 3.60 -8.23 -6.56
N GLU A 755 4.22 -7.13 -6.14
CA GLU A 755 4.69 -6.05 -7.03
C GLU A 755 5.62 -6.51 -8.19
N ARG A 756 6.35 -7.63 -7.99
CA ARG A 756 7.32 -8.19 -8.97
C ARG A 756 6.81 -9.39 -9.72
N PHE A 757 5.49 -9.60 -9.75
CA PHE A 757 4.90 -10.73 -10.45
C PHE A 757 5.24 -10.66 -11.94
N VAL A 758 5.94 -11.69 -12.42
CA VAL A 758 6.22 -11.89 -13.84
C VAL A 758 5.79 -13.31 -14.16
N TYR A 759 4.65 -13.45 -14.85
CA TYR A 759 3.98 -14.73 -15.08
C TYR A 759 4.92 -15.86 -15.53
N ASP A 760 5.68 -15.64 -16.60
CA ASP A 760 6.59 -16.65 -17.15
C ASP A 760 7.67 -17.06 -16.15
N ALA A 761 8.26 -16.10 -15.44
CA ALA A 761 9.29 -16.39 -14.45
C ALA A 761 8.74 -17.17 -13.25
N PHE A 762 7.54 -16.80 -12.78
CA PHE A 762 6.90 -17.41 -11.62
C PHE A 762 6.43 -18.84 -11.91
N VAL A 763 5.81 -19.07 -13.06
CA VAL A 763 5.40 -20.44 -13.46
C VAL A 763 6.61 -21.36 -13.58
N GLN A 764 7.75 -20.88 -14.11
CA GLN A 764 8.96 -21.69 -14.19
C GLN A 764 9.53 -22.11 -12.82
N MET A 765 9.23 -21.36 -11.75
CA MET A 765 9.60 -21.75 -10.38
C MET A 765 8.70 -22.87 -9.84
N LEU A 766 7.47 -23.02 -10.36
CA LEU A 766 6.54 -24.08 -9.99
C LEU A 766 6.76 -25.38 -10.77
N VAL A 767 7.48 -25.32 -11.89
CA VAL A 767 7.73 -26.46 -12.78
C VAL A 767 9.00 -27.22 -12.34
N VAL A 768 8.80 -28.37 -11.70
CA VAL A 768 9.85 -29.22 -11.11
C VAL A 768 9.74 -30.68 -11.59
N PRO A 769 10.78 -31.53 -11.45
CA PRO A 769 10.65 -32.95 -11.78
C PRO A 769 9.49 -33.59 -11.03
N GLY A 770 8.53 -34.17 -11.76
CA GLY A 770 7.29 -34.73 -11.20
C GLY A 770 6.09 -33.76 -11.22
N HIS A 771 6.31 -32.46 -11.47
CA HIS A 771 5.27 -31.44 -11.63
C HIS A 771 5.63 -30.51 -12.80
N GLY A 772 5.10 -30.80 -14.00
CA GLY A 772 5.39 -30.06 -15.24
C GLY A 772 6.71 -30.43 -15.93
N ARG A 773 7.67 -31.07 -15.25
CA ARG A 773 8.83 -31.75 -15.86
C ARG A 773 8.78 -33.27 -15.64
N PRO A 774 9.41 -34.07 -16.51
CA PRO A 774 9.59 -35.50 -16.27
C PRO A 774 10.18 -35.76 -14.89
N ALA A 775 9.70 -36.80 -14.20
CA ALA A 775 10.28 -37.21 -12.92
C ALA A 775 11.76 -37.55 -13.10
N ALA A 776 12.59 -37.28 -12.09
CA ALA A 776 14.03 -37.56 -12.20
C ALA A 776 14.26 -39.05 -12.47
N GLY A 777 14.76 -39.38 -13.66
CA GLY A 777 15.03 -40.76 -14.10
C GLY A 777 14.05 -41.34 -15.13
N GLN A 778 13.10 -40.55 -15.63
CA GLN A 778 12.30 -40.86 -16.83
C GLN A 778 12.88 -40.21 -18.09
#